data_AF-A0A915MB74-F1
#
_entry.id   AF-A0A915MB74-F1
#
_cell.length_a   1.000
_cell.length_b   1.000
_cell.length_c   1.000
_cell.angle_alpha   90.00
_cell.angle_beta   90.00
_cell.angle_gamma   90.00
#
_symmetry.space_group_name_H-M   'P 1'
#
loop_
_entity.id
_entity.type
_entity.pdbx_description
1 polymer ?
#
loop_
_entity_poly.entity_id
_entity_poly.type
_entity_poly.pdbx_seq_one_letter_code
_entity_poly.pdbx_strand_id
1 'polypeptide(L)'
;MGGGGPPPPPPPVAIPVGGGNVPLGGGGGQNIGPQGSQLFSGIGDNLLYGVNLVPFGPEVGDRKVHPGFLTAGQTIDLYMYFPFYGGLYNYTTLSVNGYMAFATVLDQGPTINVGPEATDWPRQQDPAMIGPYLCKQQIPQDSNVALRSGVYYRLIMRQSMFGRGSGMNVGGPDVGGTMPESSFFGFRFQKCPAAADNYVRCDAAGDYFLDQMMRWLQEGVAGATAFRADAALVVTWYNTASAISGRADIDGGQLATYQVVWLTDQAGRLSYVILNYDKLGFDAADIRMNSRSGRCQALFNGGNHTGFVLVDPTQNYKNTPKVLAQRSGVPHMVRGRYMFRVDDVVRPGGCSNKTGGTYPIMIYPNIVNMLGEMTVDVNAICLDRTQTYILMIEQRQTASCIVLNAAMARCNIPKIYDWGTKTVFFQPQSQGANDERAFVGYIYFVPPTLDPMRLDVGNIYDWYKNPLPNIVMPISWYPRNFTNPDLNFFDQNMHISDDAVYGVQLGLYVIGYKESKDDQIKKFRPEHRVLCRLATYSNRNTYEYRWNAQKERINLNQVEQWYMNDWERMNELFTFRVGYLKLSPLRTNEQSAFQAPQLLSGLVSAPISLHWLWTIGNPRYETTTFSRQEQDVQQEFIAQKAKEMCHDWFDEDGAQWNFIRDVETNASCPCMENQAKFDLGRFMPHPRCSQTFRDITCTSMIGAKN
;
A
#
# COMPACT_ATOMS: atom_id res chain seq x y z
N MET A 1 36.89 73.57 -3.80
CA MET A 1 37.82 72.58 -3.20
C MET A 1 36.97 71.44 -2.67
N GLY A 2 37.08 70.17 -3.04
CA GLY A 2 37.84 69.45 -4.05
C GLY A 2 37.17 68.07 -4.18
N GLY A 3 37.02 67.57 -5.40
CA GLY A 3 36.36 66.28 -5.67
C GLY A 3 37.21 65.09 -5.23
N GLY A 4 36.56 64.09 -4.62
CA GLY A 4 37.15 62.78 -4.31
C GLY A 4 36.64 61.73 -5.28
N GLY A 5 37.56 61.16 -6.08
CA GLY A 5 37.30 60.07 -7.01
C GLY A 5 37.10 58.70 -6.32
N PRO A 6 36.70 57.67 -7.08
CA PRO A 6 36.34 56.36 -6.55
C PRO A 6 37.55 55.51 -6.13
N PRO A 7 37.38 54.58 -5.17
CA PRO A 7 38.46 53.74 -4.64
C PRO A 7 38.88 52.60 -5.60
N PRO A 8 40.13 52.08 -5.46
CA PRO A 8 40.73 51.11 -6.39
C PRO A 8 40.29 49.65 -6.14
N PRO A 9 40.46 48.75 -7.15
CA PRO A 9 40.05 47.35 -7.06
C PRO A 9 41.05 46.46 -6.29
N PRO A 10 40.59 45.32 -5.72
CA PRO A 10 41.41 44.41 -4.92
C PRO A 10 42.33 43.48 -5.76
N PRO A 11 43.42 42.95 -5.16
CA PRO A 11 44.50 42.23 -5.86
C PRO A 11 44.22 40.74 -6.16
N PRO A 12 44.99 40.11 -7.07
CA PRO A 12 44.74 38.76 -7.57
C PRO A 12 45.26 37.66 -6.63
N VAL A 13 44.53 36.54 -6.58
CA VAL A 13 44.84 35.35 -5.76
C VAL A 13 45.81 34.43 -6.51
N ALA A 14 46.89 34.01 -5.82
CA ALA A 14 47.93 33.13 -6.33
C ALA A 14 47.52 31.63 -6.30
N ILE A 15 47.94 30.88 -7.31
CA ILE A 15 47.78 29.43 -7.46
C ILE A 15 49.14 28.76 -7.17
N PRO A 16 49.22 27.66 -6.39
CA PRO A 16 50.47 26.92 -6.23
C PRO A 16 50.72 25.90 -7.37
N VAL A 17 51.94 25.92 -7.89
CA VAL A 17 52.63 24.90 -8.71
C VAL A 17 53.37 23.95 -7.75
N GLY A 18 53.61 22.65 -7.90
CA GLY A 18 53.46 21.63 -8.95
C GLY A 18 54.22 20.35 -8.48
N GLY A 19 54.09 19.22 -9.18
CA GLY A 19 54.91 18.01 -8.94
C GLY A 19 54.44 16.81 -9.76
N GLY A 20 55.24 16.39 -10.75
CA GLY A 20 54.79 15.62 -11.92
C GLY A 20 54.90 14.10 -11.89
N ASN A 21 54.27 13.46 -12.89
CA ASN A 21 54.90 12.56 -13.87
C ASN A 21 53.83 12.04 -14.86
N VAL A 22 54.08 12.18 -16.16
CA VAL A 22 53.27 11.63 -17.26
C VAL A 22 54.21 10.87 -18.20
N PRO A 23 53.88 9.64 -18.65
CA PRO A 23 54.36 9.14 -19.92
C PRO A 23 53.34 9.45 -21.03
N LEU A 24 53.85 10.06 -22.09
CA LEU A 24 53.17 10.41 -23.34
C LEU A 24 52.73 9.18 -24.14
N GLY A 25 51.54 9.27 -24.73
CA GLY A 25 51.10 8.50 -25.89
C GLY A 25 49.99 9.29 -26.59
N GLY A 26 50.33 9.93 -27.71
CA GLY A 26 49.53 10.98 -28.34
C GLY A 26 48.43 10.51 -29.28
N GLY A 27 47.56 11.45 -29.65
CA GLY A 27 46.71 11.36 -30.85
C GLY A 27 45.38 12.10 -30.77
N GLY A 28 45.33 13.35 -31.27
CA GLY A 28 44.16 13.95 -31.93
C GLY A 28 43.03 14.49 -31.03
N GLY A 29 42.92 15.82 -30.93
CA GLY A 29 41.85 16.50 -30.21
C GLY A 29 40.49 16.52 -30.93
N GLN A 30 39.42 16.64 -30.14
CA GLN A 30 38.16 17.29 -30.52
C GLN A 30 37.40 17.75 -29.26
N ASN A 31 36.65 18.84 -29.43
CA ASN A 31 36.06 19.74 -28.44
C ASN A 31 35.23 19.11 -27.30
N ILE A 32 35.34 19.77 -26.13
CA ILE A 32 34.59 19.54 -24.90
C ILE A 32 33.15 20.07 -25.06
N GLY A 33 32.16 19.17 -24.89
CA GLY A 33 30.73 19.47 -24.71
C GLY A 33 30.20 18.85 -23.40
N PRO A 34 29.06 19.32 -22.86
CA PRO A 34 28.70 19.16 -21.46
C PRO A 34 28.42 17.71 -21.06
N GLN A 35 28.95 17.33 -19.90
CA GLN A 35 28.99 15.99 -19.34
C GLN A 35 27.60 15.34 -19.19
N GLY A 36 27.38 14.31 -20.02
CA GLY A 36 26.90 12.99 -19.63
C GLY A 36 25.76 12.91 -18.61
N SER A 37 24.54 12.94 -19.12
CA SER A 37 23.44 12.17 -18.54
C SER A 37 23.91 10.72 -18.32
N GLN A 38 23.86 10.23 -17.08
CA GLN A 38 23.97 8.78 -16.84
C GLN A 38 22.89 8.09 -17.68
N LEU A 39 23.31 7.39 -18.72
CA LEU A 39 22.45 6.57 -19.56
C LEU A 39 21.88 5.45 -18.70
N PHE A 40 20.59 5.57 -18.36
CA PHE A 40 19.81 4.47 -17.83
C PHE A 40 19.69 3.38 -18.90
N SER A 41 20.40 2.27 -18.69
CA SER A 41 20.28 1.04 -19.48
C SER A 41 19.10 0.22 -18.97
N GLY A 42 17.87 0.65 -19.25
CA GLY A 42 16.76 -0.31 -19.19
C GLY A 42 16.89 -1.23 -20.41
N ILE A 43 17.04 -2.52 -20.17
CA ILE A 43 17.11 -3.53 -21.23
C ILE A 43 15.68 -3.68 -21.77
N GLY A 44 15.38 -2.95 -22.84
CA GLY A 44 14.19 -3.18 -23.64
C GLY A 44 14.58 -3.98 -24.89
N ASP A 45 14.03 -5.18 -25.05
CA ASP A 45 14.26 -6.05 -26.22
C ASP A 45 13.62 -5.52 -27.53
N ASN A 46 13.11 -4.29 -27.54
CA ASN A 46 12.38 -3.75 -28.67
C ASN A 46 13.14 -2.59 -29.33
N LEU A 47 13.70 -2.85 -30.51
CA LEU A 47 14.45 -1.89 -31.33
C LEU A 47 13.59 -0.72 -31.86
N LEU A 48 12.25 -0.77 -31.77
CA LEU A 48 11.33 0.23 -32.33
C LEU A 48 10.76 1.25 -31.33
N TYR A 49 10.85 1.02 -30.01
CA TYR A 49 10.16 1.84 -29.01
C TYR A 49 11.04 2.20 -27.81
N GLY A 50 10.72 3.31 -27.14
CA GLY A 50 11.37 3.72 -25.91
C GLY A 50 11.22 2.66 -24.81
N VAL A 51 12.30 2.44 -24.05
CA VAL A 51 12.46 1.45 -22.96
C VAL A 51 11.35 1.52 -21.88
N ASN A 52 10.58 2.59 -21.85
CA ASN A 52 9.59 2.87 -20.81
C ASN A 52 8.13 2.54 -21.15
N LEU A 53 7.80 2.28 -22.42
CA LEU A 53 6.44 1.92 -22.86
C LEU A 53 6.18 0.41 -22.69
N VAL A 54 4.93 0.02 -22.40
CA VAL A 54 4.54 -1.38 -22.59
C VAL A 54 4.32 -1.68 -24.07
N PRO A 55 4.51 -2.94 -24.53
CA PRO A 55 4.25 -3.31 -25.91
C PRO A 55 2.85 -2.90 -26.36
N PHE A 56 2.74 -2.24 -27.51
CA PHE A 56 1.49 -1.73 -28.08
C PHE A 56 1.52 -1.88 -29.60
N GLY A 57 0.35 -1.75 -30.23
CA GLY A 57 0.18 -1.89 -31.68
C GLY A 57 -0.56 -3.17 -32.11
N PRO A 58 -0.87 -3.30 -33.42
CA PRO A 58 -1.64 -4.44 -33.94
C PRO A 58 -1.02 -5.81 -33.64
N GLU A 59 0.32 -5.88 -33.57
CA GLU A 59 1.11 -7.07 -33.27
C GLU A 59 0.79 -7.71 -31.90
N VAL A 60 0.36 -6.89 -30.94
CA VAL A 60 -0.02 -7.33 -29.58
C VAL A 60 -1.54 -7.26 -29.37
N GLY A 61 -2.29 -7.07 -30.45
CA GLY A 61 -3.76 -7.10 -30.46
C GLY A 61 -4.44 -5.75 -30.25
N ASP A 62 -3.70 -4.63 -30.29
CA ASP A 62 -4.32 -3.32 -30.12
C ASP A 62 -5.17 -2.93 -31.33
N ARG A 63 -6.26 -2.22 -31.07
CA ARG A 63 -7.05 -1.53 -32.09
C ARG A 63 -6.64 -0.08 -32.16
N LYS A 64 -6.63 0.45 -33.39
CA LYS A 64 -6.43 1.88 -33.65
C LYS A 64 -7.80 2.57 -33.59
N VAL A 65 -7.87 3.72 -32.92
CA VAL A 65 -9.07 4.57 -32.93
C VAL A 65 -9.42 4.93 -34.38
N HIS A 66 -10.68 4.81 -34.73
CA HIS A 66 -11.13 5.03 -36.11
C HIS A 66 -10.91 6.50 -36.51
N PRO A 67 -10.43 6.79 -37.74
CA PRO A 67 -10.18 8.16 -38.19
C PRO A 67 -11.37 9.12 -38.02
N GLY A 68 -12.60 8.62 -38.23
CA GLY A 68 -13.84 9.41 -38.06
C GLY A 68 -14.17 9.79 -36.62
N PHE A 69 -13.56 9.15 -35.61
CA PHE A 69 -13.80 9.40 -34.18
C PHE A 69 -12.61 10.06 -33.48
N LEU A 70 -11.59 10.50 -34.22
CA LEU A 70 -10.38 11.10 -33.63
C LEU A 70 -10.68 12.37 -32.82
N THR A 71 -11.57 13.23 -33.33
CA THR A 71 -11.93 14.50 -32.68
C THR A 71 -13.00 14.32 -31.61
N ALA A 72 -14.12 13.67 -31.95
CA ALA A 72 -15.25 13.44 -31.04
C ALA A 72 -14.94 12.41 -29.94
N GLY A 73 -13.90 11.60 -30.13
CA GLY A 73 -13.56 10.47 -29.28
C GLY A 73 -14.30 9.19 -29.68
N GLN A 74 -13.68 8.04 -29.44
CA GLN A 74 -14.28 6.73 -29.62
C GLN A 74 -14.62 6.12 -28.27
N THR A 75 -15.90 5.84 -28.04
CA THR A 75 -16.35 5.13 -26.83
C THR A 75 -16.15 3.62 -27.00
N ILE A 76 -15.62 2.99 -25.96
CA ILE A 76 -15.40 1.54 -25.88
C ILE A 76 -15.97 0.99 -24.57
N ASP A 77 -16.42 -0.26 -24.62
CA ASP A 77 -16.89 -0.99 -23.43
C ASP A 77 -15.70 -1.65 -22.70
N LEU A 78 -15.74 -1.59 -21.37
CA LEU A 78 -14.70 -2.13 -20.48
C LEU A 78 -15.00 -3.55 -19.98
N TYR A 79 -16.22 -4.06 -20.18
CA TYR A 79 -16.66 -5.42 -19.80
C TYR A 79 -16.46 -5.79 -18.31
N MET A 80 -16.03 -4.84 -17.49
CA MET A 80 -15.83 -4.86 -16.05
C MET A 80 -15.91 -3.42 -15.53
N TYR A 81 -16.24 -3.24 -14.25
CA TYR A 81 -16.15 -1.94 -13.59
C TYR A 81 -14.71 -1.58 -13.22
N PHE A 82 -14.27 -0.41 -13.67
CA PHE A 82 -13.03 0.21 -13.26
C PHE A 82 -13.34 1.36 -12.29
N PRO A 83 -12.97 1.24 -11.00
CA PRO A 83 -13.15 2.29 -10.01
C PRO A 83 -12.33 3.55 -10.33
N PHE A 84 -12.94 4.73 -10.24
CA PHE A 84 -12.26 6.01 -10.35
C PHE A 84 -13.03 7.11 -9.61
N TYR A 85 -12.39 7.76 -8.63
CA TYR A 85 -13.01 8.78 -7.77
C TYR A 85 -14.34 8.31 -7.10
N GLY A 86 -14.39 7.05 -6.66
CA GLY A 86 -15.57 6.41 -6.09
C GLY A 86 -16.64 5.98 -7.10
N GLY A 87 -16.53 6.39 -8.36
CA GLY A 87 -17.39 5.94 -9.46
C GLY A 87 -16.95 4.58 -9.99
N LEU A 88 -17.90 3.78 -10.49
CA LEU A 88 -17.66 2.49 -11.13
C LEU A 88 -17.98 2.59 -12.63
N TYR A 89 -16.93 2.67 -13.46
CA TYR A 89 -17.10 2.89 -14.91
C TYR A 89 -16.97 1.60 -15.68
N ASN A 90 -17.92 1.34 -16.59
CA ASN A 90 -17.93 0.19 -17.49
C ASN A 90 -17.69 0.57 -18.96
N TYR A 91 -17.43 1.85 -19.25
CA TYR A 91 -17.07 2.37 -20.57
C TYR A 91 -16.03 3.48 -20.42
N THR A 92 -15.37 3.82 -21.52
CA THR A 92 -14.55 5.04 -21.61
C THR A 92 -14.52 5.58 -23.04
N THR A 93 -14.39 6.90 -23.17
CA THR A 93 -14.21 7.59 -24.45
C THR A 93 -12.75 7.99 -24.62
N LEU A 94 -12.12 7.47 -25.68
CA LEU A 94 -10.73 7.73 -26.03
C LEU A 94 -10.64 8.88 -27.04
N SER A 95 -9.93 9.97 -26.72
CA SER A 95 -9.77 11.12 -27.61
C SER A 95 -8.32 11.32 -28.06
N VAL A 96 -8.11 11.83 -29.27
CA VAL A 96 -6.78 12.28 -29.73
C VAL A 96 -6.22 13.40 -28.85
N ASN A 97 -7.07 14.16 -28.18
CA ASN A 97 -6.68 15.26 -27.30
C ASN A 97 -6.03 14.82 -25.97
N GLY A 98 -5.61 13.55 -25.88
CA GLY A 98 -4.79 13.04 -24.78
C GLY A 98 -5.56 12.77 -23.50
N TYR A 99 -6.80 12.30 -23.61
CA TYR A 99 -7.63 11.93 -22.47
C TYR A 99 -8.48 10.68 -22.69
N MET A 100 -8.82 10.05 -21.58
CA MET A 100 -9.87 9.04 -21.42
C MET A 100 -10.97 9.63 -20.55
N ALA A 101 -12.18 9.80 -21.09
CA ALA A 101 -13.29 10.40 -20.36
C ALA A 101 -14.39 9.39 -20.06
N PHE A 102 -15.11 9.65 -18.99
CA PHE A 102 -16.26 8.85 -18.56
C PHE A 102 -17.57 9.64 -18.62
N ALA A 103 -17.51 10.87 -19.11
CA ALA A 103 -18.63 11.74 -19.36
C ALA A 103 -18.36 12.54 -20.64
N THR A 104 -19.37 13.25 -21.12
CA THR A 104 -19.24 14.14 -22.28
C THR A 104 -18.25 15.25 -21.98
N VAL A 105 -17.23 15.41 -22.83
CA VAL A 105 -16.24 16.48 -22.71
C VAL A 105 -16.62 17.62 -23.65
N LEU A 106 -16.79 18.82 -23.08
CA LEU A 106 -16.94 20.03 -23.86
C LEU A 106 -15.56 20.47 -24.35
N ASP A 107 -15.33 20.33 -25.64
CA ASP A 107 -14.07 20.70 -26.28
C ASP A 107 -14.18 21.99 -27.11
N GLN A 108 -15.25 22.77 -26.87
CA GLN A 108 -15.50 24.05 -27.52
C GLN A 108 -14.54 25.11 -26.97
N GLY A 109 -13.57 25.51 -27.80
CA GLY A 109 -12.62 26.55 -27.48
C GLY A 109 -11.16 26.14 -27.65
N PRO A 110 -10.24 27.06 -27.33
CA PRO A 110 -8.81 26.83 -27.47
C PRO A 110 -8.24 25.87 -26.42
N THR A 111 -8.86 25.81 -25.23
CA THR A 111 -8.46 24.98 -24.09
C THR A 111 -9.57 23.98 -23.77
N ILE A 112 -9.19 22.80 -23.28
CA ILE A 112 -10.15 21.87 -22.68
C ILE A 112 -10.15 22.16 -21.18
N ASN A 113 -11.24 22.78 -20.70
CA ASN A 113 -11.35 23.23 -19.31
C ASN A 113 -11.93 22.11 -18.45
N VAL A 114 -11.27 21.79 -17.33
CA VAL A 114 -11.64 20.72 -16.40
C VAL A 114 -11.29 21.11 -14.97
N GLY A 115 -12.07 20.63 -14.02
CA GLY A 115 -11.83 20.82 -12.60
C GLY A 115 -12.41 22.13 -12.04
N PRO A 116 -12.30 22.32 -10.71
CA PRO A 116 -13.04 23.35 -9.98
C PRO A 116 -12.58 24.78 -10.26
N GLU A 117 -11.33 24.97 -10.69
CA GLU A 117 -10.80 26.30 -11.00
C GLU A 117 -11.16 26.79 -12.41
N ALA A 118 -11.51 25.87 -13.32
CA ALA A 118 -11.69 26.16 -14.74
C ALA A 118 -13.14 25.98 -15.24
N THR A 119 -14.04 25.44 -14.40
CA THR A 119 -15.44 25.16 -14.75
C THR A 119 -16.39 25.66 -13.66
N ASP A 120 -17.58 26.13 -14.05
CA ASP A 120 -18.66 26.58 -13.14
C ASP A 120 -19.74 25.50 -12.99
N TRP A 121 -19.46 24.39 -12.29
CA TRP A 121 -20.46 23.35 -12.04
C TRP A 121 -21.58 23.88 -11.11
N PRO A 122 -22.87 23.61 -11.37
CA PRO A 122 -23.43 22.70 -12.39
C PRO A 122 -23.78 23.40 -13.71
N ARG A 123 -23.52 24.71 -13.86
CA ARG A 123 -23.87 25.48 -15.07
C ARG A 123 -23.05 25.04 -16.27
N GLN A 124 -21.78 24.72 -16.04
CA GLN A 124 -20.87 24.12 -17.01
C GLN A 124 -20.55 22.69 -16.57
N GLN A 125 -20.55 21.76 -17.54
CA GLN A 125 -20.20 20.38 -17.28
C GLN A 125 -18.73 20.25 -16.89
N ASP A 126 -18.47 19.48 -15.84
CA ASP A 126 -17.13 19.11 -15.40
C ASP A 126 -16.97 17.58 -15.54
N PRO A 127 -16.38 17.09 -16.64
CA PRO A 127 -16.34 15.66 -16.94
C PRO A 127 -15.27 14.91 -16.14
N ALA A 128 -15.65 13.73 -15.63
CA ALA A 128 -14.69 12.79 -15.06
C ALA A 128 -13.76 12.25 -16.14
N MET A 129 -12.45 12.35 -15.94
CA MET A 129 -11.46 11.89 -16.91
C MET A 129 -10.06 11.62 -16.33
N ILE A 130 -9.31 10.80 -17.06
CA ILE A 130 -7.87 10.63 -16.93
C ILE A 130 -7.22 11.33 -18.13
N GLY A 131 -6.50 12.41 -17.90
CA GLY A 131 -5.78 13.17 -18.92
C GLY A 131 -4.27 12.94 -18.79
N PRO A 132 -3.67 11.89 -19.36
CA PRO A 132 -2.22 11.70 -19.33
C PRO A 132 -1.46 12.88 -19.97
N TYR A 133 -2.03 13.51 -21.00
CA TYR A 133 -1.45 14.71 -21.63
C TYR A 133 -2.56 15.47 -22.37
N LEU A 134 -3.42 16.13 -21.60
CA LEU A 134 -4.60 16.86 -22.05
C LEU A 134 -4.22 18.15 -22.78
N CYS A 135 -4.47 18.19 -24.09
CA CYS A 135 -4.49 19.39 -24.92
C CYS A 135 -5.03 19.08 -26.31
N LYS A 136 -5.36 20.13 -27.07
CA LYS A 136 -5.74 20.00 -28.48
C LYS A 136 -4.57 19.42 -29.28
N GLN A 137 -4.78 18.23 -29.84
CA GLN A 137 -3.78 17.45 -30.56
C GLN A 137 -4.31 17.00 -31.92
N GLN A 138 -3.38 16.61 -32.79
CA GLN A 138 -3.67 16.08 -34.12
C GLN A 138 -2.78 14.87 -34.41
N ILE A 139 -3.25 14.01 -35.31
CA ILE A 139 -2.47 12.90 -35.86
C ILE A 139 -1.90 13.37 -37.20
N PRO A 140 -0.56 13.48 -37.34
CA PRO A 140 0.06 13.80 -38.62
C PRO A 140 -0.35 12.79 -39.69
N GLN A 141 -0.93 13.28 -40.79
CA GLN A 141 -1.35 12.45 -41.93
C GLN A 141 -0.25 12.36 -43.00
N ASP A 142 0.60 13.39 -43.13
CA ASP A 142 1.55 13.58 -44.24
C ASP A 142 3.03 13.60 -43.80
N SER A 143 3.38 13.06 -42.63
CA SER A 143 4.79 12.82 -42.29
C SER A 143 5.31 11.67 -43.15
N ASN A 144 6.59 11.72 -43.54
CA ASN A 144 7.26 10.68 -44.35
C ASN A 144 6.73 9.28 -44.02
N VAL A 145 6.38 8.50 -45.05
CA VAL A 145 5.62 7.22 -45.09
C VAL A 145 6.10 6.12 -44.11
N ALA A 146 7.17 6.36 -43.35
CA ALA A 146 7.74 5.48 -42.33
C ALA A 146 7.22 5.70 -40.89
N LEU A 147 6.55 6.80 -40.55
CA LEU A 147 6.14 7.08 -39.16
C LEU A 147 4.70 6.62 -38.89
N ARG A 148 4.54 5.46 -38.23
CA ARG A 148 3.23 5.07 -37.66
C ARG A 148 2.78 6.16 -36.68
N SER A 149 1.49 6.53 -36.70
CA SER A 149 0.90 7.52 -35.79
C SER A 149 -0.54 7.13 -35.43
N GLY A 150 -0.96 7.50 -34.22
CA GLY A 150 -2.35 7.42 -33.77
C GLY A 150 -2.54 6.86 -32.37
N VAL A 151 -3.81 6.66 -32.03
CA VAL A 151 -4.23 6.18 -30.70
C VAL A 151 -4.55 4.70 -30.78
N TYR A 152 -3.83 3.90 -30.00
CA TYR A 152 -3.96 2.44 -29.93
C TYR A 152 -4.49 2.03 -28.57
N TYR A 153 -5.36 1.02 -28.52
CA TYR A 153 -5.91 0.53 -27.27
C TYR A 153 -6.18 -0.97 -27.27
N ARG A 154 -6.10 -1.58 -26.09
CA ARG A 154 -6.57 -2.94 -25.83
C ARG A 154 -7.07 -3.08 -24.40
N LEU A 155 -8.03 -3.97 -24.21
CA LEU A 155 -8.51 -4.40 -22.91
C LEU A 155 -8.00 -5.81 -22.63
N ILE A 156 -7.42 -6.02 -21.47
CA ILE A 156 -6.88 -7.30 -21.01
C ILE A 156 -7.70 -7.73 -19.79
N MET A 157 -8.13 -8.98 -19.75
CA MET A 157 -8.84 -9.58 -18.63
C MET A 157 -8.24 -10.95 -18.31
N ARG A 158 -8.12 -11.27 -17.02
CA ARG A 158 -7.49 -12.49 -16.56
C ARG A 158 -8.32 -13.72 -16.95
N GLN A 159 -7.68 -14.79 -17.41
CA GLN A 159 -8.40 -16.00 -17.85
C GLN A 159 -9.23 -16.64 -16.74
N SER A 160 -8.76 -16.59 -15.49
CA SER A 160 -9.46 -17.16 -14.32
C SER A 160 -10.84 -16.57 -14.07
N MET A 161 -11.13 -15.39 -14.63
CA MET A 161 -12.42 -14.72 -14.50
C MET A 161 -13.56 -15.40 -15.24
N PHE A 162 -13.25 -16.10 -16.33
CA PHE A 162 -14.25 -16.68 -17.21
C PHE A 162 -14.52 -18.17 -16.92
N GLY A 163 -14.03 -18.64 -15.76
CA GLY A 163 -13.99 -20.05 -15.40
C GLY A 163 -12.89 -20.77 -16.19
N ARG A 164 -12.14 -21.64 -15.51
CA ARG A 164 -11.32 -22.62 -16.23
C ARG A 164 -12.29 -23.45 -17.08
N GLY A 165 -12.11 -23.45 -18.41
CA GLY A 165 -12.51 -24.62 -19.17
C GLY A 165 -11.89 -25.83 -18.49
N SER A 166 -12.72 -26.75 -18.01
CA SER A 166 -12.34 -27.97 -17.29
C SER A 166 -11.36 -28.78 -18.14
N GLY A 167 -10.07 -28.53 -17.96
CA GLY A 167 -8.98 -29.19 -18.68
C GLY A 167 -8.25 -30.27 -17.88
N MET A 168 -8.84 -30.76 -16.77
CA MET A 168 -8.33 -31.93 -16.04
C MET A 168 -9.49 -32.80 -15.53
N ASN A 169 -9.65 -33.95 -16.19
CA ASN A 169 -10.27 -35.20 -15.74
C ASN A 169 -11.52 -35.13 -14.83
N VAL A 170 -12.69 -35.21 -15.47
CA VAL A 170 -13.79 -36.06 -14.97
C VAL A 170 -14.27 -36.90 -16.15
N GLY A 171 -13.99 -38.19 -16.10
CA GLY A 171 -14.56 -39.17 -17.02
C GLY A 171 -16.07 -39.29 -16.81
N GLY A 172 -16.81 -39.20 -17.91
CA GLY A 172 -18.22 -39.51 -18.03
C GLY A 172 -18.53 -39.69 -19.51
N PRO A 173 -19.21 -40.78 -19.92
CA PRO A 173 -19.46 -41.07 -21.33
C PRO A 173 -20.52 -40.10 -21.87
N ASP A 174 -20.49 -39.88 -23.19
CA ASP A 174 -21.50 -39.16 -23.98
C ASP A 174 -21.35 -37.65 -24.08
N VAL A 175 -20.40 -37.16 -24.90
CA VAL A 175 -20.68 -36.23 -26.04
C VAL A 175 -19.57 -36.42 -27.08
N GLY A 176 -19.97 -36.76 -28.31
CA GLY A 176 -19.08 -37.09 -29.42
C GLY A 176 -18.27 -35.91 -29.97
N GLY A 177 -16.94 -36.09 -29.98
CA GLY A 177 -16.03 -35.89 -31.11
C GLY A 177 -16.01 -34.54 -31.85
N THR A 178 -14.93 -33.77 -31.62
CA THR A 178 -13.92 -33.46 -32.67
C THR A 178 -12.55 -33.20 -32.02
N MET A 179 -11.51 -33.70 -32.68
CA MET A 179 -10.10 -33.92 -32.30
C MET A 179 -9.32 -32.77 -31.62
N PRO A 180 -8.24 -33.08 -30.88
CA PRO A 180 -7.30 -32.08 -30.36
C PRO A 180 -6.37 -31.59 -31.49
N GLU A 181 -6.44 -30.31 -31.82
CA GLU A 181 -5.48 -29.68 -32.75
C GLU A 181 -4.11 -29.50 -32.09
N SER A 182 -3.10 -29.99 -32.79
CA SER A 182 -1.68 -30.02 -32.45
C SER A 182 -1.02 -28.64 -32.25
N SER A 183 -0.18 -28.52 -31.22
CA SER A 183 0.59 -27.35 -30.77
C SER A 183 1.75 -26.89 -31.69
N PHE A 184 1.66 -27.09 -33.01
CA PHE A 184 2.80 -26.90 -33.93
C PHE A 184 2.78 -25.58 -34.74
N PHE A 185 1.67 -24.82 -34.77
CA PHE A 185 1.60 -23.53 -35.49
C PHE A 185 0.90 -22.43 -34.67
N GLY A 186 1.69 -21.48 -34.15
CA GLY A 186 1.29 -20.10 -33.82
C GLY A 186 0.41 -19.89 -32.58
N PHE A 187 0.79 -18.94 -31.72
CA PHE A 187 -0.01 -18.43 -30.61
C PHE A 187 -1.39 -17.96 -31.10
N ARG A 188 -2.41 -18.81 -31.05
CA ARG A 188 -3.78 -18.40 -31.39
C ARG A 188 -4.38 -17.62 -30.23
N PHE A 189 -4.69 -16.36 -30.50
CA PHE A 189 -5.38 -15.45 -29.60
C PHE A 189 -6.80 -15.94 -29.35
N GLN A 190 -7.06 -16.51 -28.18
CA GLN A 190 -8.40 -16.99 -27.82
C GLN A 190 -9.27 -15.78 -27.41
N LYS A 191 -10.38 -15.58 -28.12
CA LYS A 191 -11.37 -14.55 -27.77
C LYS A 191 -11.98 -14.85 -26.42
N CYS A 192 -12.27 -13.81 -25.64
CA CYS A 192 -12.99 -13.98 -24.39
C CYS A 192 -14.42 -14.44 -24.67
N PRO A 193 -14.91 -15.50 -24.00
CA PRO A 193 -16.23 -16.06 -24.24
C PRO A 193 -17.37 -15.03 -24.13
N ALA A 194 -17.16 -13.93 -23.39
CA ALA A 194 -18.14 -12.88 -23.14
C ALA A 194 -17.87 -11.55 -23.88
N ALA A 195 -16.75 -11.40 -24.61
CA ALA A 195 -16.43 -10.17 -25.33
C ALA A 195 -16.58 -10.37 -26.84
N ALA A 196 -17.56 -9.70 -27.44
CA ALA A 196 -17.78 -9.75 -28.88
C ALA A 196 -16.63 -9.07 -29.66
N ASP A 197 -15.98 -8.09 -29.02
CA ASP A 197 -15.01 -7.22 -29.66
C ASP A 197 -13.58 -7.76 -29.65
N ASN A 198 -12.91 -7.56 -30.77
CA ASN A 198 -11.56 -8.06 -31.01
C ASN A 198 -10.45 -7.28 -30.27
N TYR A 199 -10.77 -6.21 -29.54
CA TYR A 199 -9.79 -5.46 -28.72
C TYR A 199 -9.65 -6.02 -27.31
N VAL A 200 -10.45 -7.03 -26.95
CA VAL A 200 -10.46 -7.67 -25.64
C VAL A 200 -9.63 -8.95 -25.68
N ARG A 201 -8.75 -9.12 -24.68
CA ARG A 201 -7.75 -10.20 -24.60
C ARG A 201 -7.84 -10.91 -23.26
N CYS A 202 -7.93 -12.24 -23.29
CA CYS A 202 -7.85 -13.11 -22.12
C CYS A 202 -7.16 -14.41 -22.51
N ASP A 203 -5.88 -14.28 -22.83
CA ASP A 203 -4.96 -15.36 -23.11
C ASP A 203 -3.85 -15.38 -22.05
N ALA A 204 -2.99 -16.40 -22.12
CA ALA A 204 -1.85 -16.54 -21.20
C ALA A 204 -0.88 -15.33 -21.26
N ALA A 205 -0.77 -14.67 -22.42
CA ALA A 205 0.04 -13.46 -22.56
C ALA A 205 -0.57 -12.27 -21.81
N GLY A 206 -1.90 -12.15 -21.81
CA GLY A 206 -2.64 -11.20 -21.00
C GLY A 206 -2.44 -11.43 -19.49
N ASP A 207 -2.51 -12.68 -19.03
CA ASP A 207 -2.23 -13.03 -17.63
C ASP A 207 -0.80 -12.65 -17.22
N TYR A 208 0.19 -12.96 -18.06
CA TYR A 208 1.58 -12.57 -17.84
C TYR A 208 1.76 -11.05 -17.80
N PHE A 209 1.08 -10.32 -18.69
CA PHE A 209 1.09 -8.86 -18.70
C PHE A 209 0.53 -8.28 -17.38
N LEU A 210 -0.62 -8.79 -16.91
CA LEU A 210 -1.22 -8.36 -15.65
C LEU A 210 -0.28 -8.62 -14.47
N ASP A 211 0.37 -9.79 -14.45
CA ASP A 211 1.37 -10.14 -13.44
C ASP A 211 2.58 -9.18 -13.48
N GLN A 212 3.07 -8.81 -14.66
CA GLN A 212 4.14 -7.82 -14.80
C GLN A 212 3.73 -6.44 -14.25
N MET A 213 2.51 -5.97 -14.56
CA MET A 213 2.01 -4.68 -14.06
C MET A 213 1.85 -4.70 -12.53
N MET A 214 1.42 -5.82 -11.95
CA MET A 214 1.36 -5.97 -10.49
C MET A 214 2.73 -5.85 -9.85
N ARG A 215 3.76 -6.50 -10.41
CA ARG A 215 5.15 -6.39 -9.89
C ARG A 215 5.63 -4.94 -9.92
N TRP A 216 5.32 -4.21 -10.99
CA TRP A 216 5.65 -2.80 -11.09
C TRP A 216 4.97 -1.96 -10.01
N LEU A 217 3.67 -2.17 -9.77
CA LEU A 217 2.96 -1.47 -8.71
C LEU A 217 3.52 -1.80 -7.33
N GLN A 218 3.91 -3.06 -7.07
CA GLN A 218 4.47 -3.48 -5.79
C GLN A 218 5.80 -2.80 -5.46
N GLU A 219 6.61 -2.49 -6.47
CA GLU A 219 7.88 -1.79 -6.28
C GLU A 219 7.72 -0.27 -6.18
N GLY A 220 6.65 0.28 -6.76
CA GLY A 220 6.41 1.72 -6.78
C GLY A 220 5.44 2.24 -5.73
N VAL A 221 4.48 1.44 -5.28
CA VAL A 221 3.29 1.92 -4.57
C VAL A 221 3.06 1.16 -3.26
N ALA A 222 3.05 1.90 -2.14
CA ALA A 222 2.75 1.41 -0.81
C ALA A 222 1.35 0.78 -0.80
N GLY A 223 1.30 -0.50 -0.41
CA GLY A 223 0.07 -1.29 -0.35
C GLY A 223 -0.36 -1.99 -1.64
N ALA A 224 0.35 -1.80 -2.75
CA ALA A 224 0.08 -2.57 -3.98
C ALA A 224 0.37 -4.07 -3.83
N THR A 225 1.03 -4.51 -2.76
CA THR A 225 1.20 -5.94 -2.41
C THR A 225 -0.12 -6.64 -2.11
N ALA A 226 -1.16 -5.91 -1.72
CA ALA A 226 -2.51 -6.41 -1.52
C ALA A 226 -3.42 -6.29 -2.76
N PHE A 227 -2.91 -5.71 -3.86
CA PHE A 227 -3.66 -5.53 -5.10
C PHE A 227 -3.41 -6.69 -6.08
N ARG A 228 -4.50 -7.32 -6.54
CA ARG A 228 -4.48 -8.30 -7.62
C ARG A 228 -5.10 -7.68 -8.87
N ALA A 229 -4.32 -7.53 -9.93
CA ALA A 229 -4.84 -7.08 -11.21
C ALA A 229 -5.56 -8.23 -11.93
N ASP A 230 -6.85 -8.04 -12.18
CA ASP A 230 -7.68 -8.97 -12.94
C ASP A 230 -8.11 -8.38 -14.29
N ALA A 231 -8.08 -7.06 -14.46
CA ALA A 231 -8.25 -6.41 -15.75
C ALA A 231 -7.32 -5.20 -15.91
N ALA A 232 -6.98 -4.88 -17.16
CA ALA A 232 -6.23 -3.70 -17.54
C ALA A 232 -6.69 -3.11 -18.87
N LEU A 233 -6.88 -1.80 -18.93
CA LEU A 233 -6.99 -1.06 -20.19
C LEU A 233 -5.64 -0.39 -20.48
N VAL A 234 -5.09 -0.66 -21.66
CA VAL A 234 -3.89 0.00 -22.18
C VAL A 234 -4.31 0.95 -23.30
N VAL A 235 -3.89 2.22 -23.22
CA VAL A 235 -4.11 3.22 -24.27
C VAL A 235 -2.81 3.94 -24.56
N THR A 236 -2.40 3.97 -25.83
CA THR A 236 -1.15 4.59 -26.28
C THR A 236 -1.45 5.68 -27.30
N TRP A 237 -1.01 6.90 -27.04
CA TRP A 237 -0.97 7.99 -28.01
C TRP A 237 0.42 7.97 -28.64
N TYR A 238 0.51 7.52 -29.88
CA TYR A 238 1.78 7.35 -30.58
C TYR A 238 1.98 8.42 -31.64
N ASN A 239 3.11 9.14 -31.55
CA ASN A 239 3.50 10.21 -32.47
C ASN A 239 2.38 11.25 -32.70
N THR A 240 1.75 11.73 -31.62
CA THR A 240 0.75 12.82 -31.69
C THR A 240 1.43 14.17 -31.75
N ALA A 241 0.88 15.13 -32.49
CA ALA A 241 1.36 16.51 -32.55
C ALA A 241 0.38 17.45 -31.88
N SER A 242 0.85 18.63 -31.43
CA SER A 242 -0.07 19.67 -30.99
C SER A 242 -0.90 20.17 -32.17
N ALA A 243 -2.15 20.57 -31.94
CA ALA A 243 -3.01 21.13 -32.99
C ALA A 243 -2.47 22.42 -33.61
N ILE A 244 -1.54 23.11 -32.91
CA ILE A 244 -0.85 24.31 -33.43
C ILE A 244 0.50 24.02 -34.08
N SER A 245 1.00 22.77 -34.01
CA SER A 245 2.27 22.41 -34.63
C SER A 245 2.15 22.51 -36.16
N GLY A 246 3.11 23.21 -36.77
CA GLY A 246 3.25 23.27 -38.21
C GLY A 246 4.01 22.06 -38.77
N ARG A 247 4.11 21.97 -40.10
CA ARG A 247 4.85 20.89 -40.77
C ARG A 247 6.32 20.83 -40.37
N ALA A 248 6.98 21.98 -40.23
CA ALA A 248 8.37 22.07 -39.81
C ALA A 248 8.60 21.50 -38.39
N ASP A 249 7.65 21.70 -37.47
CA ASP A 249 7.73 21.16 -36.10
C ASP A 249 7.55 19.64 -36.07
N ILE A 250 6.63 19.14 -36.90
CA ILE A 250 6.35 17.71 -37.09
C ILE A 250 7.58 17.02 -37.71
N ASP A 251 8.15 17.60 -38.77
CA ASP A 251 9.35 17.08 -39.45
C ASP A 251 10.59 17.19 -38.55
N GLY A 252 10.64 18.19 -37.67
CA GLY A 252 11.63 18.35 -36.61
C GLY A 252 11.46 17.37 -35.43
N GLY A 253 10.48 16.47 -35.47
CA GLY A 253 10.29 15.41 -34.49
C GLY A 253 9.67 15.86 -33.17
N GLN A 254 8.99 17.03 -33.13
CA GLN A 254 8.30 17.54 -31.94
C GLN A 254 6.97 16.82 -31.66
N LEU A 255 7.02 15.49 -31.64
CA LEU A 255 5.88 14.59 -31.46
C LEU A 255 5.86 14.06 -30.02
N ALA A 256 4.66 13.88 -29.49
CA ALA A 256 4.42 13.25 -28.20
C ALA A 256 4.16 11.75 -28.36
N THR A 257 4.65 10.97 -27.40
CA THR A 257 4.34 9.55 -27.26
C THR A 257 4.25 9.19 -25.78
N TYR A 258 3.07 8.75 -25.39
CA TYR A 258 2.72 8.47 -24.00
C TYR A 258 1.61 7.42 -23.91
N GLN A 259 1.47 6.81 -22.74
CA GLN A 259 0.61 5.67 -22.52
C GLN A 259 -0.01 5.69 -21.13
N VAL A 260 -1.24 5.19 -21.05
CA VAL A 260 -1.98 4.91 -19.82
C VAL A 260 -2.16 3.40 -19.72
N VAL A 261 -1.87 2.84 -18.55
CA VAL A 261 -2.30 1.49 -18.15
C VAL A 261 -3.19 1.65 -16.93
N TRP A 262 -4.49 1.43 -17.09
CA TRP A 262 -5.48 1.50 -16.02
C TRP A 262 -5.84 0.08 -15.59
N LEU A 263 -5.67 -0.25 -14.31
CA LEU A 263 -5.76 -1.59 -13.73
C LEU A 263 -6.88 -1.65 -12.69
N THR A 264 -7.55 -2.79 -12.58
CA THR A 264 -8.54 -3.04 -11.52
C THR A 264 -8.57 -4.51 -11.09
N ASP A 265 -9.10 -4.75 -9.89
CA ASP A 265 -9.33 -6.07 -9.32
C ASP A 265 -10.73 -6.59 -9.65
N GLN A 266 -10.93 -7.91 -9.60
CA GLN A 266 -12.23 -8.53 -9.90
C GLN A 266 -13.36 -8.02 -9.00
N ALA A 267 -13.05 -7.60 -7.77
CA ALA A 267 -14.04 -7.07 -6.85
C ALA A 267 -14.47 -5.63 -7.17
N GLY A 268 -13.78 -4.93 -8.07
CA GLY A 268 -14.03 -3.51 -8.40
C GLY A 268 -13.84 -2.61 -7.18
N ARG A 269 -12.86 -2.91 -6.33
CA ARG A 269 -12.58 -2.16 -5.08
C ARG A 269 -11.31 -1.33 -5.19
N LEU A 270 -10.31 -1.84 -5.88
CA LEU A 270 -9.01 -1.20 -6.04
C LEU A 270 -8.76 -0.90 -7.50
N SER A 271 -8.17 0.27 -7.76
CA SER A 271 -7.77 0.66 -9.09
C SER A 271 -6.50 1.47 -9.07
N TYR A 272 -5.64 1.21 -10.05
CA TYR A 272 -4.36 1.85 -10.21
C TYR A 272 -4.17 2.32 -11.64
N VAL A 273 -3.46 3.44 -11.81
CA VAL A 273 -3.07 3.96 -13.11
C VAL A 273 -1.56 4.08 -13.18
N ILE A 274 -0.97 3.53 -14.24
CA ILE A 274 0.43 3.73 -14.60
C ILE A 274 0.47 4.62 -15.84
N LEU A 275 1.18 5.74 -15.75
CA LEU A 275 1.44 6.65 -16.86
C LEU A 275 2.88 6.47 -17.31
N ASN A 276 3.09 6.23 -18.61
CA ASN A 276 4.40 6.13 -19.22
C ASN A 276 4.58 7.23 -20.27
N TYR A 277 5.65 8.02 -20.17
CA TYR A 277 5.99 9.12 -21.06
C TYR A 277 7.33 8.87 -21.74
N ASP A 278 7.35 8.48 -23.01
CA ASP A 278 8.58 8.28 -23.78
C ASP A 278 9.20 9.61 -24.19
N LYS A 279 8.40 10.42 -24.87
CA LYS A 279 8.74 11.77 -25.33
C LYS A 279 7.49 12.64 -25.29
N LEU A 280 7.67 13.89 -24.95
CA LEU A 280 6.62 14.89 -25.01
C LEU A 280 7.09 15.98 -25.97
N GLY A 281 6.24 16.28 -26.95
CA GLY A 281 6.50 17.21 -28.05
C GLY A 281 6.34 18.66 -27.60
N PHE A 282 5.59 19.48 -28.33
CA PHE A 282 5.40 20.89 -28.02
C PHE A 282 4.74 21.14 -26.64
N ASP A 283 5.33 22.03 -25.83
CA ASP A 283 4.69 22.58 -24.63
C ASP A 283 4.02 23.87 -25.09
N ALA A 284 2.70 23.91 -25.16
CA ALA A 284 1.96 25.05 -25.72
C ALA A 284 2.02 26.36 -24.89
N ALA A 285 3.12 26.61 -24.17
CA ALA A 285 3.37 27.80 -23.36
C ALA A 285 4.40 28.78 -23.95
N ASP A 286 5.15 28.42 -25.01
CA ASP A 286 6.28 29.25 -25.46
C ASP A 286 6.16 29.76 -26.90
N ILE A 287 5.21 30.68 -27.11
CA ILE A 287 5.40 31.80 -28.04
C ILE A 287 4.75 33.04 -27.39
N ARG A 288 5.50 33.77 -26.55
CA ARG A 288 5.17 35.12 -26.04
C ARG A 288 3.98 35.25 -25.06
N MET A 289 3.80 34.33 -24.10
CA MET A 289 2.75 34.42 -23.06
C MET A 289 1.31 34.63 -23.58
N ASN A 290 1.07 34.39 -24.87
CA ASN A 290 -0.19 34.69 -25.54
C ASN A 290 -0.64 33.47 -26.35
N SER A 291 -0.75 32.31 -25.69
CA SER A 291 -1.12 31.06 -26.34
C SER A 291 -2.63 31.02 -26.62
N ARG A 292 -3.00 31.17 -27.89
CA ARG A 292 -4.38 31.07 -28.41
C ARG A 292 -4.97 29.65 -28.39
N SER A 293 -4.29 28.63 -27.84
CA SER A 293 -4.69 27.20 -27.97
C SER A 293 -4.42 26.34 -26.73
N GLY A 294 -4.24 26.97 -25.56
CA GLY A 294 -4.18 26.26 -24.29
C GLY A 294 -2.91 25.45 -24.02
N ARG A 295 -2.55 25.35 -22.73
CA ARG A 295 -1.36 24.64 -22.27
C ARG A 295 -1.67 23.14 -22.07
N CYS A 296 -0.77 22.25 -22.53
CA CYS A 296 -0.90 20.82 -22.22
C CYS A 296 -0.75 20.54 -20.73
N GLN A 297 -1.59 19.66 -20.19
CA GLN A 297 -1.60 19.31 -18.77
C GLN A 297 -1.84 17.81 -18.59
N ALA A 298 -1.11 17.18 -17.68
CA ALA A 298 -1.33 15.83 -17.19
C ALA A 298 -2.06 15.87 -15.84
N LEU A 299 -3.26 15.29 -15.77
CA LEU A 299 -4.15 15.38 -14.61
C LEU A 299 -5.16 14.23 -14.51
N PHE A 300 -5.76 14.12 -13.34
CA PHE A 300 -6.94 13.34 -13.05
C PHE A 300 -8.05 14.28 -12.58
N ASN A 301 -9.25 14.13 -13.14
CA ASN A 301 -10.42 14.92 -12.76
C ASN A 301 -11.56 13.98 -12.38
N GLY A 302 -12.08 14.09 -11.17
CA GLY A 302 -13.21 13.29 -10.71
C GLY A 302 -14.55 13.68 -11.33
N GLY A 303 -14.60 14.85 -11.96
CA GLY A 303 -15.81 15.44 -12.52
C GLY A 303 -16.74 15.99 -11.44
N ASN A 304 -17.68 16.83 -11.82
CA ASN A 304 -18.61 17.50 -10.90
C ASN A 304 -17.94 18.14 -9.66
N HIS A 305 -16.72 18.67 -9.81
CA HIS A 305 -15.90 19.24 -8.73
C HIS A 305 -15.55 18.27 -7.59
N THR A 306 -15.63 16.95 -7.83
CA THR A 306 -15.36 15.92 -6.81
C THR A 306 -13.88 15.70 -6.50
N GLY A 307 -12.98 16.12 -7.39
CA GLY A 307 -11.54 16.09 -7.13
C GLY A 307 -10.70 16.42 -8.36
N PHE A 308 -9.53 16.99 -8.13
CA PHE A 308 -8.57 17.37 -9.18
C PHE A 308 -7.14 17.11 -8.71
N VAL A 309 -6.40 16.29 -9.45
CA VAL A 309 -5.01 15.94 -9.13
C VAL A 309 -4.12 16.08 -10.35
N LEU A 310 -3.09 16.92 -10.27
CA LEU A 310 -2.04 16.98 -11.28
C LEU A 310 -1.10 15.78 -11.12
N VAL A 311 -0.61 15.23 -12.24
CA VAL A 311 0.36 14.13 -12.24
C VAL A 311 1.64 14.53 -11.50
N ASP A 312 2.14 15.74 -11.75
CA ASP A 312 3.29 16.32 -11.05
C ASP A 312 2.97 17.79 -10.70
N PRO A 313 2.79 18.17 -9.42
CA PRO A 313 2.51 19.57 -9.05
C PRO A 313 3.78 20.43 -8.90
N THR A 314 4.98 19.90 -9.19
CA THR A 314 6.24 20.63 -8.99
C THR A 314 6.33 21.86 -9.88
N GLN A 315 7.12 22.87 -9.43
CA GLN A 315 7.31 24.11 -10.17
C GLN A 315 7.89 23.87 -11.57
N ASN A 316 8.76 22.87 -11.73
CA ASN A 316 9.32 22.53 -13.04
C ASN A 316 8.24 22.06 -14.02
N TYR A 317 7.32 21.22 -13.56
CA TYR A 317 6.15 20.84 -14.36
C TYR A 317 5.23 22.04 -14.63
N LYS A 318 5.03 22.91 -13.63
CA LYS A 318 4.33 24.19 -13.78
C LYS A 318 5.02 25.17 -14.72
N ASN A 319 6.26 24.94 -15.16
CA ASN A 319 6.89 25.69 -16.25
C ASN A 319 6.78 24.95 -17.59
N THR A 320 7.05 23.64 -17.59
CA THR A 320 7.12 22.80 -18.80
C THR A 320 6.59 21.39 -18.51
N PRO A 321 5.41 21.02 -19.04
CA PRO A 321 4.86 19.67 -18.92
C PRO A 321 5.77 18.57 -19.50
N LYS A 322 6.64 18.88 -20.47
CA LYS A 322 7.61 17.93 -21.05
C LYS A 322 8.52 17.25 -20.03
N VAL A 323 8.76 17.84 -18.87
CA VAL A 323 9.63 17.25 -17.82
C VAL A 323 9.15 15.89 -17.35
N LEU A 324 7.86 15.55 -17.57
CA LEU A 324 7.32 14.23 -17.26
C LEU A 324 8.04 13.10 -18.01
N ALA A 325 8.55 13.33 -19.22
CA ALA A 325 9.32 12.31 -19.96
C ALA A 325 10.78 12.17 -19.48
N GLN A 326 11.27 13.16 -18.73
CA GLN A 326 12.65 13.22 -18.23
C GLN A 326 12.77 12.78 -16.76
N ARG A 327 11.67 12.83 -16.01
CA ARG A 327 11.59 12.49 -14.58
C ARG A 327 10.77 11.22 -14.38
N SER A 328 10.72 10.72 -13.16
CA SER A 328 9.94 9.53 -12.82
C SER A 328 9.50 9.59 -11.36
N GLY A 329 8.32 9.06 -11.08
CA GLY A 329 7.91 8.72 -9.71
C GLY A 329 8.56 7.41 -9.22
N VAL A 330 9.10 6.60 -10.12
CA VAL A 330 9.79 5.34 -9.80
C VAL A 330 11.16 5.29 -10.49
N PRO A 331 12.10 6.18 -10.10
CA PRO A 331 13.38 6.35 -10.81
C PRO A 331 14.27 5.10 -10.79
N HIS A 332 14.06 4.20 -9.81
CA HIS A 332 14.76 2.91 -9.73
C HIS A 332 14.28 1.89 -10.79
N MET A 333 13.10 2.11 -11.39
CA MET A 333 12.56 1.25 -12.45
C MET A 333 12.87 1.80 -13.84
N VAL A 334 12.37 3.01 -14.13
CA VAL A 334 12.52 3.63 -15.46
C VAL A 334 12.19 5.12 -15.42
N ARG A 335 12.74 5.89 -16.36
CA ARG A 335 12.33 7.29 -16.62
C ARG A 335 10.93 7.38 -17.22
N GLY A 336 10.23 8.47 -16.93
CA GLY A 336 8.93 8.79 -17.52
C GLY A 336 7.76 8.00 -16.95
N ARG A 337 7.91 7.31 -15.81
CA ARG A 337 6.87 6.48 -15.22
C ARG A 337 6.29 7.08 -13.94
N TYR A 338 4.97 7.15 -13.88
CA TYR A 338 4.23 7.63 -12.71
C TYR A 338 3.12 6.66 -12.38
N MET A 339 2.87 6.43 -11.09
CA MET A 339 1.87 5.46 -10.62
C MET A 339 0.92 6.14 -9.65
N PHE A 340 -0.36 5.80 -9.73
CA PHE A 340 -1.41 6.39 -8.90
C PHE A 340 -2.38 5.30 -8.46
N ARG A 341 -2.84 5.39 -7.21
CA ARG A 341 -4.06 4.72 -6.76
C ARG A 341 -5.24 5.65 -7.03
N VAL A 342 -6.30 5.17 -7.68
CA VAL A 342 -7.35 6.04 -8.23
C VAL A 342 -8.79 5.67 -7.84
N ASP A 343 -8.99 4.61 -7.06
CA ASP A 343 -10.32 4.06 -6.72
C ASP A 343 -11.23 5.03 -5.98
N ASP A 344 -10.79 5.67 -4.89
CA ASP A 344 -11.61 6.55 -4.05
C ASP A 344 -11.22 8.02 -4.21
N VAL A 345 -9.97 8.34 -3.92
CA VAL A 345 -9.32 9.62 -4.20
C VAL A 345 -8.01 9.30 -4.89
N VAL A 346 -7.61 10.14 -5.84
CA VAL A 346 -6.34 9.93 -6.54
C VAL A 346 -5.19 10.22 -5.60
N ARG A 347 -4.44 9.17 -5.26
CA ARG A 347 -3.24 9.23 -4.42
C ARG A 347 -2.01 8.93 -5.27
N PRO A 348 -1.03 9.85 -5.34
CA PRO A 348 0.21 9.60 -6.05
C PRO A 348 1.01 8.50 -5.34
N GLY A 349 1.35 7.45 -6.07
CA GLY A 349 2.37 6.48 -5.68
C GLY A 349 3.75 6.90 -6.17
N GLY A 350 4.77 6.10 -5.87
CA GLY A 350 6.15 6.45 -6.16
C GLY A 350 6.68 7.54 -5.23
N CYS A 351 7.86 8.05 -5.54
CA CYS A 351 8.41 9.22 -4.88
C CYS A 351 8.12 10.53 -5.61
N SER A 352 8.14 11.64 -4.87
CA SER A 352 8.14 12.97 -5.46
C SER A 352 8.79 13.99 -4.56
N ASN A 353 9.56 14.92 -5.13
CA ASN A 353 10.16 16.05 -4.41
C ASN A 353 9.15 17.19 -4.13
N LYS A 354 7.90 16.81 -3.83
CA LYS A 354 6.83 17.74 -3.44
C LYS A 354 7.21 18.40 -2.11
N THR A 355 6.86 19.67 -1.94
CA THR A 355 6.83 20.27 -0.60
C THR A 355 5.63 19.71 0.17
N GLY A 356 5.79 19.41 1.46
CA GLY A 356 4.72 18.90 2.31
C GLY A 356 3.48 19.82 2.26
N GLY A 357 2.28 19.25 2.12
CA GLY A 357 1.01 19.98 2.20
C GLY A 357 0.13 19.96 0.93
N THR A 358 0.65 19.63 -0.26
CA THR A 358 -0.19 19.57 -1.48
C THR A 358 -1.08 18.32 -1.52
N TYR A 359 -0.52 17.15 -1.16
CA TYR A 359 -1.25 15.89 -1.05
C TYR A 359 -0.69 15.07 0.11
N PRO A 360 -1.51 14.33 0.87
CA PRO A 360 -1.01 13.45 1.92
C PRO A 360 -0.17 12.32 1.32
N ILE A 361 0.88 11.90 2.04
CA ILE A 361 1.68 10.74 1.65
C ILE A 361 0.85 9.46 1.69
N MET A 362 1.21 8.49 0.85
CA MET A 362 0.57 7.18 0.85
C MET A 362 1.23 6.29 1.90
N ILE A 363 0.42 5.74 2.79
CA ILE A 363 0.86 4.85 3.87
C ILE A 363 0.01 3.59 3.81
N TYR A 364 0.66 2.43 3.90
CA TYR A 364 -0.02 1.16 3.97
C TYR A 364 0.65 0.18 4.96
N PRO A 365 -0.11 -0.48 5.83
CA PRO A 365 -1.52 -0.23 6.09
C PRO A 365 -1.74 1.15 6.72
N ASN A 366 -2.88 1.76 6.37
CA ASN A 366 -3.31 3.03 6.95
C ASN A 366 -4.15 2.84 8.23
N ILE A 367 -4.49 1.60 8.58
CA ILE A 367 -5.10 1.20 9.85
C ILE A 367 -4.11 0.29 10.56
N VAL A 368 -3.73 0.65 11.78
CA VAL A 368 -2.61 0.05 12.52
C VAL A 368 -3.06 -0.27 13.94
N ASN A 369 -2.61 -1.40 14.47
CA ASN A 369 -2.88 -1.77 15.84
C ASN A 369 -2.14 -0.85 16.83
N MET A 370 -2.85 -0.39 17.86
CA MET A 370 -2.33 0.41 18.97
C MET A 370 -1.20 -0.30 19.76
N LEU A 371 -1.18 -1.64 19.76
CA LEU A 371 -0.09 -2.42 20.34
C LEU A 371 1.23 -2.30 19.56
N GLY A 372 1.25 -1.61 18.42
CA GLY A 372 2.42 -1.43 17.58
C GLY A 372 3.00 -2.76 17.12
N GLU A 373 4.33 -2.81 16.98
CA GLU A 373 5.07 -4.03 16.58
C GLU A 373 4.63 -4.57 15.20
N MET A 374 4.21 -3.66 14.34
CA MET A 374 3.92 -3.89 12.93
C MET A 374 4.64 -2.85 12.09
N THR A 375 4.73 -3.12 10.80
CA THR A 375 5.41 -2.23 9.85
C THR A 375 4.42 -1.55 8.93
N VAL A 376 4.73 -0.30 8.56
CA VAL A 376 4.01 0.42 7.50
C VAL A 376 4.97 0.79 6.38
N ASP A 377 4.51 0.67 5.15
CA ASP A 377 5.21 1.12 3.95
C ASP A 377 4.73 2.52 3.58
N VAL A 378 5.67 3.38 3.18
CA VAL A 378 5.45 4.81 2.94
C VAL A 378 6.00 5.21 1.58
N ASN A 379 5.17 5.88 0.76
CA ASN A 379 5.62 6.66 -0.40
C ASN A 379 5.62 8.15 -0.05
N ALA A 380 6.77 8.80 -0.20
CA ALA A 380 6.92 10.23 0.12
C ALA A 380 7.93 10.91 -0.83
N ILE A 381 9.04 11.42 -0.29
CA ILE A 381 10.17 11.97 -1.06
C ILE A 381 10.92 10.86 -1.79
N CYS A 382 11.71 11.24 -2.80
CA CYS A 382 12.66 10.30 -3.38
C CYS A 382 13.77 10.01 -2.36
N LEU A 383 13.89 8.74 -2.01
CA LEU A 383 14.70 8.26 -0.90
C LEU A 383 16.13 7.99 -1.34
N ASP A 384 17.06 8.33 -0.48
CA ASP A 384 18.48 7.99 -0.61
C ASP A 384 18.84 6.93 0.43
N ARG A 385 19.44 5.82 0.00
CA ARG A 385 19.87 4.73 0.89
C ARG A 385 20.99 5.15 1.85
N THR A 386 21.71 6.24 1.56
CA THR A 386 22.76 6.77 2.45
C THR A 386 22.22 7.58 3.62
N GLN A 387 20.94 7.95 3.59
CA GLN A 387 20.28 8.74 4.63
C GLN A 387 19.36 7.87 5.48
N THR A 388 19.21 8.23 6.75
CA THR A 388 18.22 7.61 7.64
C THR A 388 16.95 8.46 7.66
N TYR A 389 15.80 7.78 7.71
CA TYR A 389 14.49 8.43 7.72
C TYR A 389 13.71 8.01 8.96
N ILE A 390 12.86 8.92 9.43
CA ILE A 390 11.97 8.70 10.57
C ILE A 390 10.54 9.07 10.20
N LEU A 391 9.59 8.39 10.84
CA LEU A 391 8.18 8.73 10.81
C LEU A 391 7.77 9.20 12.20
N MET A 392 7.53 10.50 12.36
CA MET A 392 7.09 11.10 13.62
C MET A 392 5.58 11.04 13.72
N ILE A 393 5.05 10.60 14.86
CA ILE A 393 3.62 10.42 15.12
C ILE A 393 3.20 11.48 16.15
N GLU A 394 2.29 12.38 15.75
CA GLU A 394 1.87 13.56 16.54
C GLU A 394 3.04 14.40 17.10
N GLN A 395 4.19 14.39 16.42
CA GLN A 395 5.44 15.05 16.87
C GLN A 395 5.96 14.58 18.24
N ARG A 396 5.46 13.46 18.77
CA ARG A 396 5.82 12.94 20.10
C ARG A 396 6.61 11.65 20.02
N GLN A 397 6.09 10.68 19.27
CA GLN A 397 6.74 9.39 19.09
C GLN A 397 7.41 9.31 17.72
N THR A 398 8.47 8.52 17.61
CA THR A 398 9.19 8.32 16.35
C THR A 398 9.29 6.85 16.03
N ALA A 399 9.02 6.50 14.77
CA ALA A 399 9.21 5.19 14.19
C ALA A 399 10.45 5.23 13.30
N SER A 400 11.34 4.26 13.47
CA SER A 400 12.53 4.10 12.62
C SER A 400 12.13 3.49 11.28
N CYS A 401 12.72 3.98 10.18
CA CYS A 401 12.41 3.52 8.83
C CYS A 401 13.66 2.97 8.12
N ILE A 402 13.46 1.92 7.32
CA ILE A 402 14.44 1.38 6.38
C ILE A 402 14.03 1.73 4.95
N VAL A 403 15.00 2.09 4.11
CA VAL A 403 14.75 2.40 2.69
C VAL A 403 14.73 1.10 1.90
N LEU A 404 13.60 0.76 1.27
CA LEU A 404 13.47 -0.42 0.43
C LEU A 404 14.01 -0.13 -0.97
N ASN A 405 13.57 0.97 -1.57
CA ASN A 405 14.03 1.48 -2.86
C ASN A 405 13.89 3.00 -2.90
N ALA A 406 14.19 3.64 -4.04
CA ALA A 406 14.11 5.09 -4.18
C ALA A 406 12.68 5.67 -3.99
N ALA A 407 11.64 4.85 -4.01
CA ALA A 407 10.24 5.25 -3.90
C ALA A 407 9.57 4.87 -2.56
N MET A 408 10.06 3.84 -1.86
CA MET A 408 9.39 3.23 -0.70
C MET A 408 10.33 3.06 0.50
N ALA A 409 9.83 3.45 1.67
CA ALA A 409 10.44 3.16 2.97
C ALA A 409 9.49 2.31 3.82
N ARG A 410 10.05 1.46 4.68
CA ARG A 410 9.30 0.67 5.66
C ARG A 410 9.62 1.15 7.07
N CYS A 411 8.60 1.57 7.82
CA CYS A 411 8.73 2.11 9.17
C CYS A 411 8.18 1.15 10.21
N ASN A 412 8.91 0.94 11.31
CA ASN A 412 8.51 0.10 12.43
C ASN A 412 7.70 0.91 13.44
N ILE A 413 6.42 0.61 13.60
CA ILE A 413 5.52 1.38 14.45
C ILE A 413 5.69 1.02 15.93
N PRO A 414 5.95 1.99 16.83
CA PRO A 414 6.00 1.76 18.27
C PRO A 414 4.60 1.54 18.87
N LYS A 415 4.54 1.11 20.13
CA LYS A 415 3.27 0.99 20.86
C LYS A 415 2.70 2.39 21.14
N ILE A 416 1.47 2.61 20.73
CA ILE A 416 0.73 3.85 20.96
C ILE A 416 -0.54 3.47 21.70
N TYR A 417 -0.60 3.73 23.01
CA TYR A 417 -1.78 3.46 23.83
C TYR A 417 -2.87 4.53 23.66
N ASP A 418 -3.13 4.90 22.42
CA ASP A 418 -4.14 5.87 22.02
C ASP A 418 -4.74 5.43 20.68
N TRP A 419 -6.03 5.67 20.49
CA TRP A 419 -6.79 5.23 19.32
C TRP A 419 -7.34 6.43 18.57
N GLY A 420 -7.55 6.27 17.26
CA GLY A 420 -8.02 7.34 16.39
C GLY A 420 -7.01 7.76 15.33
N THR A 421 -7.37 8.79 14.56
CA THR A 421 -6.53 9.30 13.48
C THR A 421 -5.37 10.09 14.05
N LYS A 422 -4.15 9.72 13.66
CA LYS A 422 -2.92 10.38 14.04
C LYS A 422 -2.25 10.97 12.82
N THR A 423 -1.87 12.24 12.90
CA THR A 423 -1.07 12.90 11.89
C THR A 423 0.37 12.44 12.02
N VAL A 424 0.98 12.03 10.91
CA VAL A 424 2.36 11.58 10.86
C VAL A 424 3.19 12.44 9.92
N PHE A 425 4.46 12.58 10.25
CA PHE A 425 5.43 13.42 9.56
C PHE A 425 6.63 12.57 9.16
N PHE A 426 6.85 12.39 7.86
CA PHE A 426 7.97 11.64 7.32
C PHE A 426 9.09 12.59 6.89
N GLN A 427 10.31 12.37 7.39
CA GLN A 427 11.46 13.23 7.11
C GLN A 427 12.81 12.51 7.29
N PRO A 428 13.89 13.00 6.66
CA PRO A 428 15.25 12.58 6.97
C PRO A 428 15.60 12.87 8.44
N GLN A 429 16.45 12.04 9.05
CA GLN A 429 16.88 12.19 10.44
C GLN A 429 17.98 13.26 10.61
N SER A 430 18.65 13.66 9.53
CA SER A 430 19.80 14.58 9.57
C SER A 430 19.41 16.07 9.56
N GLN A 431 19.83 16.77 10.62
CA GLN A 431 20.04 18.22 10.83
C GLN A 431 18.89 19.23 10.69
N GLY A 432 18.68 19.98 11.78
CA GLY A 432 18.19 21.36 11.80
C GLY A 432 16.70 21.55 12.09
N ALA A 433 16.38 22.23 13.21
CA ALA A 433 15.03 22.58 13.67
C ALA A 433 14.24 23.54 12.74
N ASN A 434 14.73 23.83 11.53
CA ASN A 434 14.16 24.82 10.60
C ASN A 434 13.78 24.24 9.22
N ASP A 435 13.87 22.94 8.98
CA ASP A 435 13.46 22.37 7.69
C ASP A 435 11.95 22.06 7.67
N GLU A 436 11.17 23.05 7.23
CA GLU A 436 9.72 23.01 6.96
C GLU A 436 9.29 22.07 5.82
N ARG A 437 9.95 20.92 5.63
CA ARG A 437 9.63 19.97 4.54
C ARG A 437 9.28 18.57 5.02
N ALA A 438 8.66 18.47 6.19
CA ALA A 438 8.05 17.23 6.63
C ALA A 438 6.87 16.85 5.71
N PHE A 439 6.88 15.62 5.22
CA PHE A 439 5.77 15.08 4.43
C PHE A 439 4.67 14.59 5.37
N VAL A 440 3.45 15.09 5.18
CA VAL A 440 2.34 14.83 6.10
C VAL A 440 1.47 13.68 5.60
N GLY A 441 1.12 12.76 6.50
CA GLY A 441 0.18 11.67 6.25
C GLY A 441 -0.71 11.40 7.46
N TYR A 442 -1.57 10.39 7.35
CA TYR A 442 -2.50 10.00 8.42
C TYR A 442 -2.50 8.49 8.60
N ILE A 443 -2.48 8.04 9.85
CA ILE A 443 -2.64 6.64 10.25
C ILE A 443 -3.76 6.56 11.27
N TYR A 444 -4.64 5.56 11.12
CA TYR A 444 -5.72 5.31 12.08
C TYR A 444 -5.31 4.19 13.03
N PHE A 445 -5.10 4.52 14.31
CA PHE A 445 -4.75 3.55 15.34
C PHE A 445 -6.00 2.92 15.93
N VAL A 446 -6.02 1.58 16.01
CA VAL A 446 -7.16 0.81 16.50
C VAL A 446 -6.76 -0.20 17.57
N PRO A 447 -7.66 -0.55 18.50
CA PRO A 447 -7.48 -1.72 19.35
C PRO A 447 -7.31 -3.01 18.52
N PRO A 448 -6.62 -4.04 19.04
CA PRO A 448 -6.38 -5.29 18.30
C PRO A 448 -7.67 -6.00 17.84
N THR A 449 -8.79 -5.77 18.53
CA THR A 449 -10.11 -6.32 18.17
C THR A 449 -10.72 -5.70 16.91
N LEU A 450 -10.24 -4.54 16.46
CA LEU A 450 -10.70 -3.83 15.28
C LEU A 450 -9.67 -3.79 14.14
N ASP A 451 -8.46 -4.30 14.39
CA ASP A 451 -7.42 -4.38 13.37
C ASP A 451 -7.85 -5.33 12.22
N PRO A 452 -7.96 -4.84 10.97
CA PRO A 452 -8.31 -5.66 9.82
C PRO A 452 -7.17 -6.59 9.37
N MET A 453 -5.93 -6.32 9.80
CA MET A 453 -4.75 -7.13 9.47
C MET A 453 -4.33 -8.07 10.60
N ARG A 454 -5.15 -8.21 11.65
CA ARG A 454 -4.86 -9.08 12.79
C ARG A 454 -4.66 -10.54 12.40
N LEU A 455 -3.98 -11.29 13.27
CA LEU A 455 -4.00 -12.74 13.24
C LEU A 455 -5.42 -13.22 13.57
N ASP A 456 -6.04 -13.95 12.65
CA ASP A 456 -7.37 -14.52 12.88
C ASP A 456 -7.23 -15.78 13.75
N VAL A 457 -8.01 -15.85 14.82
CA VAL A 457 -8.02 -16.93 15.82
C VAL A 457 -9.39 -17.59 15.92
N GLY A 458 -10.22 -17.42 14.89
CA GLY A 458 -11.60 -17.89 14.87
C GLY A 458 -12.51 -17.10 15.81
N ASN A 459 -13.47 -17.79 16.40
CA ASN A 459 -14.44 -17.18 17.30
C ASN A 459 -13.78 -16.78 18.63
N ILE A 460 -13.63 -15.48 18.85
CA ILE A 460 -13.01 -14.92 20.07
C ILE A 460 -13.69 -15.39 21.36
N TYR A 461 -15.02 -15.58 21.36
CA TYR A 461 -15.76 -15.96 22.58
C TYR A 461 -15.40 -17.34 23.09
N ASP A 462 -14.94 -18.24 22.21
CA ASP A 462 -14.55 -19.59 22.59
C ASP A 462 -13.30 -19.60 23.46
N TRP A 463 -12.42 -18.60 23.32
CA TRP A 463 -11.21 -18.42 24.12
C TRP A 463 -11.46 -17.97 25.57
N TYR A 464 -12.69 -17.60 25.92
CA TYR A 464 -13.08 -17.13 27.25
C TYR A 464 -13.93 -18.13 28.03
N LYS A 465 -14.30 -19.26 27.42
CA LYS A 465 -15.11 -20.31 28.06
C LYS A 465 -14.21 -21.21 28.92
N ASN A 466 -14.72 -21.63 30.08
CA ASN A 466 -14.13 -22.66 30.91
C ASN A 466 -15.17 -23.75 31.20
N PRO A 467 -14.98 -25.01 30.73
CA PRO A 467 -13.84 -25.46 29.92
C PRO A 467 -13.89 -24.89 28.49
N LEU A 468 -12.74 -24.90 27.81
CA LEU A 468 -12.67 -24.53 26.41
C LEU A 468 -13.55 -25.47 25.56
N PRO A 469 -14.27 -24.97 24.55
CA PRO A 469 -15.14 -25.80 23.72
C PRO A 469 -14.35 -26.73 22.79
N ASN A 470 -13.13 -26.33 22.41
CA ASN A 470 -12.22 -27.09 21.57
C ASN A 470 -10.79 -26.93 22.08
N ILE A 471 -10.03 -28.03 22.07
CA ILE A 471 -8.58 -28.03 22.37
C ILE A 471 -7.77 -27.60 21.15
N VAL A 472 -8.33 -27.84 19.95
CA VAL A 472 -7.71 -27.48 18.67
C VAL A 472 -8.38 -26.23 18.12
N MET A 473 -7.67 -25.12 18.14
CA MET A 473 -8.17 -23.82 17.69
C MET A 473 -7.67 -23.49 16.28
N PRO A 474 -8.49 -22.87 15.41
CA PRO A 474 -8.06 -22.44 14.10
C PRO A 474 -7.27 -21.13 14.18
N ILE A 475 -6.26 -20.99 13.34
CA ILE A 475 -5.58 -19.72 13.09
C ILE A 475 -5.46 -19.46 11.59
N SER A 476 -5.51 -18.21 11.17
CA SER A 476 -5.25 -17.86 9.77
C SER A 476 -4.60 -16.50 9.58
N TRP A 477 -3.77 -16.40 8.54
CA TRP A 477 -3.08 -15.18 8.15
C TRP A 477 -2.86 -15.14 6.64
N TYR A 478 -2.50 -13.97 6.10
CA TYR A 478 -2.06 -13.85 4.71
C TYR A 478 -0.52 -13.88 4.64
N PRO A 479 0.08 -14.86 3.95
CA PRO A 479 1.53 -14.99 3.82
C PRO A 479 2.26 -13.74 3.30
N ARG A 480 1.62 -12.94 2.45
CA ARG A 480 2.16 -11.66 1.94
C ARG A 480 2.48 -10.61 3.02
N ASN A 481 1.96 -10.77 4.24
CA ASN A 481 2.20 -9.83 5.34
C ASN A 481 3.57 -10.04 6.01
N PHE A 482 4.31 -11.09 5.65
CA PHE A 482 5.61 -11.41 6.21
C PHE A 482 6.69 -11.38 5.13
N THR A 483 7.77 -10.65 5.41
CA THR A 483 8.98 -10.63 4.58
C THR A 483 10.16 -11.15 5.38
N ASN A 484 11.09 -11.84 4.74
CA ASN A 484 12.24 -12.43 5.40
C ASN A 484 13.15 -11.31 5.97
N PRO A 485 13.36 -11.28 7.30
CA PRO A 485 14.16 -10.24 7.94
C PRO A 485 15.66 -10.36 7.66
N ASP A 486 16.14 -11.55 7.28
CA ASP A 486 17.56 -11.81 7.00
C ASP A 486 17.94 -11.42 5.56
N LEU A 487 16.95 -11.19 4.69
CA LEU A 487 17.22 -10.71 3.34
C LEU A 487 17.58 -9.24 3.37
N ASN A 488 18.82 -8.97 3.01
CA ASN A 488 19.35 -7.62 2.97
C ASN A 488 18.83 -6.92 1.71
N PHE A 489 17.79 -6.09 1.83
CA PHE A 489 17.29 -5.24 0.73
C PHE A 489 18.34 -4.24 0.19
N PHE A 490 19.51 -4.16 0.85
CA PHE A 490 20.66 -3.42 0.38
C PHE A 490 21.33 -4.05 -0.85
N ASP A 491 21.22 -5.36 -1.05
CA ASP A 491 21.68 -6.01 -2.27
C ASP A 491 20.74 -5.66 -3.43
N GLN A 492 21.28 -5.02 -4.47
CA GLN A 492 20.53 -4.49 -5.63
C GLN A 492 19.78 -5.57 -6.44
N ASN A 493 19.94 -6.85 -6.11
CA ASN A 493 19.40 -7.98 -6.86
C ASN A 493 18.10 -8.55 -6.28
N MET A 494 17.59 -8.04 -5.14
CA MET A 494 16.36 -8.54 -4.52
C MET A 494 15.21 -7.54 -4.66
N HIS A 495 14.14 -7.96 -5.32
CA HIS A 495 12.94 -7.16 -5.51
C HIS A 495 11.84 -7.57 -4.53
N ILE A 496 11.03 -6.59 -4.08
CA ILE A 496 9.87 -6.87 -3.20
C ILE A 496 8.80 -7.73 -3.89
N SER A 497 8.87 -7.78 -5.22
CA SER A 497 8.01 -8.56 -6.09
C SER A 497 8.42 -10.05 -6.16
N ASP A 498 9.60 -10.42 -5.65
CA ASP A 498 10.12 -11.79 -5.68
C ASP A 498 9.49 -12.69 -4.61
N ASP A 499 9.07 -13.89 -5.02
CA ASP A 499 8.43 -14.87 -4.13
C ASP A 499 9.36 -15.37 -3.00
N ALA A 500 10.68 -15.34 -3.23
CA ALA A 500 11.68 -15.74 -2.22
C ALA A 500 11.63 -14.86 -0.96
N VAL A 501 11.22 -13.58 -1.09
CA VAL A 501 11.14 -12.64 0.03
C VAL A 501 10.08 -13.05 1.05
N TYR A 502 9.04 -13.78 0.61
CA TYR A 502 7.94 -14.23 1.47
C TYR A 502 8.20 -15.62 2.08
N GLY A 503 9.30 -16.29 1.73
CA GLY A 503 9.74 -17.55 2.34
C GLY A 503 10.34 -17.29 3.72
N VAL A 504 9.50 -17.35 4.76
CA VAL A 504 9.88 -17.04 6.15
C VAL A 504 9.43 -18.15 7.09
N GLN A 505 10.23 -18.46 8.11
CA GLN A 505 9.77 -19.28 9.24
C GLN A 505 9.15 -18.37 10.31
N LEU A 506 7.96 -18.71 10.76
CA LEU A 506 7.16 -17.93 11.69
C LEU A 506 6.98 -18.69 13.00
N GLY A 507 7.21 -18.01 14.13
CA GLY A 507 6.87 -18.51 15.46
C GLY A 507 5.54 -17.92 15.93
N LEU A 508 4.69 -18.76 16.52
CA LEU A 508 3.47 -18.33 17.20
C LEU A 508 3.73 -18.22 18.70
N TYR A 509 3.73 -17.00 19.21
CA TYR A 509 4.05 -16.68 20.60
C TYR A 509 2.80 -16.29 21.39
N VAL A 510 2.77 -16.63 22.68
CA VAL A 510 1.79 -16.12 23.64
C VAL A 510 2.40 -14.94 24.38
N ILE A 511 1.75 -13.78 24.28
CA ILE A 511 2.15 -12.57 25.00
C ILE A 511 1.17 -12.34 26.14
N GLY A 512 1.67 -12.43 27.38
CA GLY A 512 0.93 -12.09 28.58
C GLY A 512 0.84 -10.59 28.77
N TYR A 513 -0.33 -10.11 29.17
CA TYR A 513 -0.55 -8.73 29.61
C TYR A 513 -0.87 -8.70 31.10
N LYS A 514 -0.17 -7.85 31.84
CA LYS A 514 -0.52 -7.48 33.21
C LYS A 514 -0.19 -6.01 33.43
N GLU A 515 -0.81 -5.42 34.44
CA GLU A 515 -0.49 -4.06 34.88
C GLU A 515 0.23 -4.15 36.22
N SER A 516 1.35 -3.46 36.34
CA SER A 516 2.09 -3.37 37.59
C SER A 516 2.08 -1.93 38.07
N LYS A 517 1.84 -1.73 39.37
CA LYS A 517 2.02 -0.42 40.00
C LYS A 517 3.49 -0.02 39.90
N ASP A 518 3.75 1.13 39.28
CA ASP A 518 5.07 1.73 39.24
C ASP A 518 5.07 2.94 40.20
N ASP A 519 5.74 2.76 41.34
CA ASP A 519 5.79 3.74 42.42
C ASP A 519 6.51 5.04 42.02
N GLN A 520 7.36 5.02 40.98
CA GLN A 520 8.06 6.22 40.50
C GLN A 520 7.13 7.13 39.71
N ILE A 521 6.29 6.54 38.84
CA ILE A 521 5.32 7.30 38.02
C ILE A 521 3.96 7.46 38.71
N LYS A 522 3.76 6.82 39.88
CA LYS A 522 2.49 6.75 40.63
C LYS A 522 1.31 6.34 39.75
N LYS A 523 1.55 5.48 38.76
CA LYS A 523 0.58 4.98 37.78
C LYS A 523 0.84 3.51 37.52
N PHE A 524 -0.20 2.81 37.08
CA PHE A 524 -0.06 1.46 36.55
C PHE A 524 0.66 1.52 35.21
N ARG A 525 1.66 0.66 35.05
CA ARG A 525 2.41 0.50 33.82
C ARG A 525 1.97 -0.80 33.14
N PRO A 526 1.61 -0.77 31.85
CA PRO A 526 1.34 -1.99 31.10
C PRO A 526 2.64 -2.78 30.90
N GLU A 527 2.60 -4.06 31.27
CA GLU A 527 3.67 -5.02 31.06
C GLU A 527 3.24 -6.08 30.04
N HIS A 528 4.05 -6.24 29.00
CA HIS A 528 3.86 -7.27 27.98
C HIS A 528 5.05 -8.22 28.01
N ARG A 529 4.81 -9.49 28.28
CA ARG A 529 5.86 -10.50 28.40
C ARG A 529 5.61 -11.67 27.45
N VAL A 530 6.64 -12.11 26.73
CA VAL A 530 6.59 -13.36 25.95
C VAL A 530 6.62 -14.53 26.93
N LEU A 531 5.55 -15.33 26.99
CA LEU A 531 5.41 -16.44 27.95
C LEU A 531 5.94 -17.76 27.35
N CYS A 532 5.51 -18.08 26.13
CA CYS A 532 5.89 -19.29 25.42
C CYS A 532 5.72 -19.16 23.90
N ARG A 533 6.32 -20.09 23.16
CA ARG A 533 6.05 -20.36 21.73
C ARG A 533 5.22 -21.65 21.63
N LEU A 534 4.09 -21.57 20.96
CA LEU A 534 3.17 -22.71 20.79
C LEU A 534 3.59 -23.61 19.63
N ALA A 535 3.96 -23.01 18.50
CA ALA A 535 4.31 -23.73 17.29
C ALA A 535 5.14 -22.86 16.34
N THR A 536 5.84 -23.53 15.42
CA THR A 536 6.57 -22.93 14.31
C THR A 536 5.92 -23.32 12.99
N TYR A 537 5.78 -22.36 12.08
CA TYR A 537 5.16 -22.52 10.77
C TYR A 537 6.10 -22.07 9.66
N SER A 538 6.00 -22.73 8.50
CA SER A 538 6.60 -22.24 7.27
C SER A 538 5.58 -21.41 6.50
N ASN A 539 5.94 -20.17 6.16
CA ASN A 539 5.10 -19.28 5.38
C ASN A 539 5.03 -19.77 3.93
N ARG A 540 3.83 -20.05 3.43
CA ARG A 540 3.63 -20.54 2.05
C ARG A 540 3.85 -19.39 1.07
N ASN A 541 4.98 -19.39 0.39
CA ASN A 541 5.39 -18.32 -0.53
C ASN A 541 4.98 -18.55 -1.99
N THR A 542 4.13 -19.52 -2.28
CA THR A 542 3.64 -19.74 -3.65
C THR A 542 2.62 -18.66 -4.04
N TYR A 543 2.52 -18.38 -5.34
CA TYR A 543 1.64 -17.34 -5.90
C TYR A 543 0.18 -17.43 -5.41
N GLU A 544 -0.36 -18.64 -5.22
CA GLU A 544 -1.73 -18.84 -4.76
C GLU A 544 -1.97 -18.28 -3.34
N TYR A 545 -1.03 -18.55 -2.41
CA TYR A 545 -1.11 -18.10 -1.02
C TYR A 545 -0.75 -16.63 -0.83
N ARG A 546 -0.36 -15.93 -1.90
CA ARG A 546 -0.31 -14.47 -1.91
C ARG A 546 -1.70 -13.86 -1.73
N TRP A 547 -2.70 -14.49 -2.34
CA TRP A 547 -4.08 -13.99 -2.41
C TRP A 547 -5.02 -14.72 -1.45
N ASN A 548 -4.68 -15.96 -1.08
CA ASN A 548 -5.45 -16.77 -0.15
C ASN A 548 -4.81 -16.79 1.24
N ALA A 549 -5.64 -16.79 2.29
CA ALA A 549 -5.16 -16.95 3.65
C ALA A 549 -4.61 -18.38 3.87
N GLN A 550 -3.44 -18.48 4.49
CA GLN A 550 -2.94 -19.72 5.06
C GLN A 550 -3.71 -20.02 6.33
N LYS A 551 -4.30 -21.22 6.41
CA LYS A 551 -5.10 -21.68 7.54
C LYS A 551 -4.39 -22.85 8.20
N GLU A 552 -4.13 -22.71 9.49
CA GLU A 552 -3.50 -23.75 10.31
C GLU A 552 -4.35 -24.01 11.57
N ARG A 553 -3.99 -25.05 12.31
CA ARG A 553 -4.62 -25.40 13.58
C ARG A 553 -3.56 -25.51 14.66
N ILE A 554 -3.90 -25.06 15.86
CA ILE A 554 -3.04 -25.12 17.05
C ILE A 554 -3.65 -26.03 18.10
N ASN A 555 -2.84 -26.91 18.67
CA ASN A 555 -3.21 -27.75 19.80
C ASN A 555 -2.76 -27.05 21.08
N LEU A 556 -3.71 -26.61 21.91
CA LEU A 556 -3.42 -25.83 23.12
C LEU A 556 -2.75 -26.65 24.24
N ASN A 557 -2.78 -27.98 24.15
CA ASN A 557 -2.12 -28.86 25.13
C ASN A 557 -0.60 -29.01 24.88
N GLN A 558 -0.09 -28.45 23.79
CA GLN A 558 1.30 -28.57 23.40
C GLN A 558 1.95 -27.19 23.36
N VAL A 559 3.05 -27.06 24.10
CA VAL A 559 3.90 -25.88 24.07
C VAL A 559 5.26 -26.30 23.54
N GLU A 560 5.68 -25.72 22.43
CA GLU A 560 6.96 -26.00 21.79
C GLU A 560 8.13 -25.53 22.66
N GLN A 561 8.05 -24.31 23.19
CA GLN A 561 9.13 -23.72 23.98
C GLN A 561 8.59 -22.76 25.05
N TRP A 562 9.08 -22.89 26.28
CA TRP A 562 8.78 -21.97 27.38
C TRP A 562 9.87 -20.90 27.55
N TYR A 563 9.45 -19.67 27.83
CA TYR A 563 10.33 -18.54 28.19
C TYR A 563 10.14 -18.10 29.65
N MET A 564 9.53 -18.97 30.45
CA MET A 564 9.36 -18.85 31.90
C MET A 564 10.01 -20.05 32.56
N ASN A 565 10.69 -19.83 33.68
CA ASN A 565 11.23 -20.93 34.47
C ASN A 565 10.12 -21.66 35.25
N ASP A 566 10.44 -22.82 35.84
CA ASP A 566 9.45 -23.65 36.54
C ASP A 566 8.74 -22.92 37.68
N TRP A 567 9.49 -22.09 38.44
CA TRP A 567 8.92 -21.32 39.53
C TRP A 567 7.93 -20.26 39.03
N GLU A 568 8.27 -19.52 37.98
CA GLU A 568 7.42 -18.51 37.36
C GLU A 568 6.17 -19.16 36.75
N ARG A 569 6.29 -20.34 36.12
CA ARG A 569 5.13 -21.08 35.62
C ARG A 569 4.16 -21.46 36.74
N MET A 570 4.69 -21.84 37.88
CA MET A 570 3.90 -22.27 39.03
C MET A 570 3.30 -21.12 39.85
N ASN A 571 3.96 -19.96 39.90
CA ASN A 571 3.62 -18.89 40.84
C ASN A 571 3.25 -17.55 40.17
N GLU A 572 3.63 -17.34 38.92
CA GLU A 572 3.42 -16.05 38.23
C GLU A 572 2.48 -16.19 37.02
N LEU A 573 2.43 -17.34 36.36
CA LEU A 573 1.67 -17.52 35.12
C LEU A 573 0.18 -17.19 35.25
N PHE A 574 -0.43 -17.52 36.38
CA PHE A 574 -1.85 -17.22 36.64
C PHE A 574 -2.13 -15.71 36.79
N THR A 575 -1.12 -14.89 37.05
CA THR A 575 -1.28 -13.43 37.14
C THR A 575 -1.57 -12.80 35.76
N PHE A 576 -1.17 -13.48 34.68
CA PHE A 576 -1.50 -13.07 33.31
C PHE A 576 -2.91 -13.56 32.94
N ARG A 577 -3.92 -12.72 33.20
CA ARG A 577 -5.35 -13.04 32.94
C ARG A 577 -5.69 -13.05 31.45
N VAL A 578 -5.18 -12.03 30.77
CA VAL A 578 -5.40 -11.74 29.37
C VAL A 578 -4.07 -11.60 28.67
N GLY A 579 -4.07 -11.93 27.41
CA GLY A 579 -2.93 -11.79 26.53
C GLY A 579 -3.38 -11.80 25.10
N TYR A 580 -2.44 -12.01 24.20
CA TYR A 580 -2.71 -12.16 22.78
C TYR A 580 -1.69 -13.08 22.14
N LEU A 581 -2.06 -13.65 21.01
CA LEU A 581 -1.13 -14.38 20.17
C LEU A 581 -0.40 -13.40 19.26
N LYS A 582 0.90 -13.62 19.08
CA LYS A 582 1.72 -12.90 18.12
C LYS A 582 2.39 -13.89 17.17
N LEU A 583 2.14 -13.73 15.87
CA LEU A 583 2.84 -14.47 14.82
C LEU A 583 3.96 -13.58 14.28
N SER A 584 5.21 -14.01 14.44
CA SER A 584 6.42 -13.22 14.11
C SER A 584 7.46 -14.07 13.37
N PRO A 585 8.25 -13.49 12.45
CA PRO A 585 9.44 -14.16 11.92
C PRO A 585 10.39 -14.61 13.03
N LEU A 586 10.93 -15.81 12.88
CA LEU A 586 11.97 -16.37 13.75
C LEU A 586 13.33 -15.78 13.39
N ARG A 587 14.15 -15.49 14.41
CA ARG A 587 15.58 -15.23 14.20
C ARG A 587 16.37 -16.52 14.31
N THR A 588 17.40 -16.68 13.48
CA THR A 588 18.30 -17.84 13.48
C THR A 588 19.02 -18.10 14.82
N ASN A 589 19.07 -17.11 15.72
CA ASN A 589 19.81 -17.17 17.00
C ASN A 589 18.93 -17.16 18.28
N GLU A 590 17.70 -17.67 18.25
CA GLU A 590 16.82 -17.79 19.44
C GLU A 590 17.22 -18.94 20.39
N GLN A 591 18.48 -18.98 20.85
CA GLN A 591 19.02 -20.14 21.60
C GLN A 591 19.07 -19.99 23.14
N SER A 592 18.64 -18.87 23.71
CA SER A 592 18.61 -18.73 25.17
C SER A 592 17.33 -19.33 25.76
N ALA A 593 17.44 -20.50 26.40
CA ALA A 593 16.36 -21.05 27.20
C ALA A 593 16.01 -20.08 28.35
N PHE A 594 14.72 -19.87 28.62
CA PHE A 594 14.19 -19.05 29.74
C PHE A 594 14.42 -17.53 29.68
N GLN A 595 14.89 -16.97 28.56
CA GLN A 595 14.90 -15.52 28.34
C GLN A 595 13.90 -15.14 27.24
N ALA A 596 12.99 -14.21 27.53
CA ALA A 596 12.02 -13.73 26.56
C ALA A 596 12.72 -13.08 25.34
N PRO A 597 12.46 -13.55 24.11
CA PRO A 597 13.10 -13.00 22.92
C PRO A 597 12.53 -11.61 22.59
N GLN A 598 13.37 -10.76 22.00
CA GLN A 598 12.88 -9.54 21.36
C GLN A 598 12.29 -9.90 20.00
N LEU A 599 10.96 -9.96 19.94
CA LEU A 599 10.23 -10.35 18.75
C LEU A 599 10.31 -9.28 17.65
N LEU A 600 10.38 -9.73 16.41
CA LEU A 600 10.27 -8.88 15.23
C LEU A 600 8.84 -8.37 15.05
N SER A 601 8.66 -7.47 14.08
CA SER A 601 7.33 -7.01 13.69
C SER A 601 6.54 -8.17 13.11
N GLY A 602 5.25 -8.25 13.43
CA GLY A 602 4.40 -9.37 13.06
C GLY A 602 2.91 -9.07 13.17
N LEU A 603 2.10 -10.11 13.14
CA LEU A 603 0.64 -9.99 13.31
C LEU A 603 0.24 -10.35 14.72
N VAL A 604 -0.68 -9.56 15.29
CA VAL A 604 -1.20 -9.75 16.65
C VAL A 604 -2.67 -10.15 16.56
N SER A 605 -3.11 -11.07 17.43
CA SER A 605 -4.53 -11.44 17.53
C SER A 605 -5.33 -10.43 18.35
N ALA A 606 -6.65 -10.58 18.33
CA ALA A 606 -7.48 -10.01 19.38
C ALA A 606 -7.05 -10.55 20.76
N PRO A 607 -7.30 -9.81 21.86
CA PRO A 607 -7.00 -10.30 23.20
C PRO A 607 -7.80 -11.56 23.50
N ILE A 608 -7.15 -12.51 24.18
CA ILE A 608 -7.71 -13.79 24.61
C ILE A 608 -7.41 -14.02 26.09
N SER A 609 -8.25 -14.79 26.76
CA SER A 609 -7.91 -15.27 28.10
C SER A 609 -6.77 -16.28 28.01
N LEU A 610 -5.88 -16.28 29.02
CA LEU A 610 -4.76 -17.22 29.11
C LEU A 610 -4.97 -18.33 30.15
N HIS A 611 -6.20 -18.50 30.67
CA HIS A 611 -6.51 -19.51 31.68
C HIS A 611 -6.20 -20.94 31.26
N TRP A 612 -6.26 -21.22 29.96
CA TRP A 612 -5.93 -22.53 29.38
C TRP A 612 -4.44 -22.86 29.46
N LEU A 613 -3.58 -21.86 29.67
CA LEU A 613 -2.13 -22.04 29.80
C LEU A 613 -1.72 -22.29 31.27
N TRP A 614 -2.59 -22.05 32.25
CA TRP A 614 -2.25 -22.17 33.67
C TRP A 614 -1.96 -23.62 34.06
N THR A 615 -0.77 -23.86 34.60
CA THR A 615 -0.28 -25.19 34.95
C THR A 615 -0.63 -25.57 36.38
N ILE A 616 -1.19 -26.76 36.58
CA ILE A 616 -1.38 -27.36 37.90
C ILE A 616 -0.10 -28.12 38.24
N GLY A 617 0.51 -27.85 39.40
CA GLY A 617 1.80 -28.39 39.79
C GLY A 617 1.80 -29.91 39.95
N ASN A 618 1.97 -30.64 38.85
CA ASN A 618 2.14 -32.08 38.87
C ASN A 618 3.30 -32.48 37.93
N PRO A 619 4.36 -33.13 38.45
CA PRO A 619 5.49 -33.62 37.65
C PRO A 619 5.11 -34.71 36.61
N ARG A 620 3.83 -35.08 36.48
CA ARG A 620 3.31 -35.99 35.44
C ARG A 620 2.91 -35.30 34.12
N TYR A 621 3.02 -33.98 34.01
CA TYR A 621 2.82 -33.27 32.74
C TYR A 621 4.01 -33.33 31.77
N GLU A 622 4.93 -34.28 31.98
CA GLU A 622 5.84 -34.73 30.91
C GLU A 622 5.09 -35.39 29.74
N THR A 623 3.82 -35.79 29.92
CA THR A 623 3.03 -36.45 28.87
C THR A 623 1.83 -35.62 28.41
N THR A 624 1.75 -35.42 27.09
CA THR A 624 0.85 -34.51 26.35
C THR A 624 -0.60 -34.98 26.19
N THR A 625 -1.09 -35.85 27.08
CA THR A 625 -2.44 -36.44 27.01
C THR A 625 -3.12 -36.42 28.38
N PHE A 626 -4.15 -35.59 28.51
CA PHE A 626 -4.97 -35.45 29.72
C PHE A 626 -6.09 -36.49 29.73
N SER A 627 -6.26 -37.20 30.84
CA SER A 627 -7.43 -38.03 31.15
C SER A 627 -8.64 -37.16 31.52
N ARG A 628 -9.87 -37.67 31.41
CA ARG A 628 -11.09 -36.91 31.78
C ARG A 628 -11.05 -36.39 33.23
N GLN A 629 -10.44 -37.15 34.13
CA GLN A 629 -10.32 -36.80 35.54
C GLN A 629 -9.39 -35.61 35.77
N GLU A 630 -8.36 -35.44 34.93
CA GLU A 630 -7.44 -34.29 35.00
C GLU A 630 -8.08 -33.01 34.44
N GLN A 631 -9.03 -33.12 33.50
CA GLN A 631 -9.78 -31.98 32.97
C GLN A 631 -10.71 -31.37 34.03
N ASP A 632 -11.39 -32.21 34.82
CA ASP A 632 -12.26 -31.74 35.91
C ASP A 632 -11.44 -31.03 37.00
N VAL A 633 -10.27 -31.57 37.35
CA VAL A 633 -9.33 -30.95 38.31
C VAL A 633 -8.80 -29.62 37.78
N GLN A 634 -8.50 -29.54 36.48
CA GLN A 634 -8.08 -28.29 35.84
C GLN A 634 -9.18 -27.23 35.86
N GLN A 635 -10.42 -27.62 35.58
CA GLN A 635 -11.57 -26.72 35.62
C GLN A 635 -11.76 -26.14 37.03
N GLU A 636 -11.70 -26.99 38.06
CA GLU A 636 -11.84 -26.56 39.46
C GLU A 636 -10.68 -25.65 39.89
N PHE A 637 -9.44 -25.99 39.52
CA PHE A 637 -8.26 -25.15 39.78
C PHE A 637 -8.39 -23.77 39.15
N ILE A 638 -8.80 -23.69 37.86
CA ILE A 638 -9.01 -22.43 37.16
C ILE A 638 -10.09 -21.61 37.86
N ALA A 639 -11.19 -22.24 38.27
CA ALA A 639 -12.28 -21.56 38.97
C ALA A 639 -11.82 -21.00 40.34
N GLN A 640 -11.04 -21.78 41.10
CA GLN A 640 -10.48 -21.35 42.37
C GLN A 640 -9.52 -20.17 42.19
N LYS A 641 -8.56 -20.28 41.26
CA LYS A 641 -7.59 -19.21 40.99
C LYS A 641 -8.25 -17.94 40.45
N ALA A 642 -9.23 -18.09 39.58
CA ALA A 642 -10.04 -16.96 39.11
C ALA A 642 -10.77 -16.26 40.27
N LYS A 643 -11.28 -17.02 41.25
CA LYS A 643 -11.93 -16.48 42.45
C LYS A 643 -10.95 -15.77 43.38
N GLU A 644 -9.80 -16.38 43.67
CA GLU A 644 -8.71 -15.75 44.45
C GLU A 644 -8.31 -14.41 43.82
N MET A 645 -8.06 -14.39 42.51
CA MET A 645 -7.75 -13.17 41.78
C MET A 645 -8.87 -12.12 41.79
N CYS A 646 -10.14 -12.55 41.79
CA CYS A 646 -11.27 -11.64 41.89
C CYS A 646 -11.30 -10.96 43.25
N HIS A 647 -10.97 -11.70 44.32
CA HIS A 647 -10.82 -11.13 45.66
C HIS A 647 -9.63 -10.19 45.74
N ASP A 648 -8.45 -10.58 45.24
CA ASP A 648 -7.26 -9.72 45.22
C ASP A 648 -7.52 -8.41 44.46
N TRP A 649 -8.19 -8.48 43.31
CA TRP A 649 -8.57 -7.29 42.54
C TRP A 649 -9.59 -6.41 43.26
N PHE A 650 -10.59 -7.03 43.91
CA PHE A 650 -11.56 -6.29 44.73
C PHE A 650 -10.89 -5.58 45.90
N ASP A 651 -9.92 -6.22 46.55
CA ASP A 651 -9.16 -5.64 47.65
C ASP A 651 -8.22 -4.52 47.15
N GLU A 652 -7.59 -4.71 45.99
CA GLU A 652 -6.74 -3.70 45.34
C GLU A 652 -7.53 -2.47 44.88
N ASP A 653 -8.64 -2.65 44.18
CA ASP A 653 -9.52 -1.56 43.74
C ASP A 653 -10.22 -0.87 44.93
N GLY A 654 -10.57 -1.65 45.96
CA GLY A 654 -11.06 -1.16 47.24
C GLY A 654 -10.04 -0.34 48.02
N ALA A 655 -8.75 -0.54 47.81
CA ALA A 655 -7.68 0.23 48.46
C ALA A 655 -7.33 1.53 47.71
N GLN A 656 -7.73 1.69 46.45
CA GLN A 656 -7.49 2.92 45.69
C GLN A 656 -8.44 4.05 46.14
N TRP A 657 -7.97 5.31 46.02
CA TRP A 657 -8.79 6.50 46.26
C TRP A 657 -9.81 6.63 45.13
N ASN A 658 -10.91 5.89 45.25
CA ASN A 658 -11.97 5.85 44.27
C ASN A 658 -12.83 7.11 44.41
N PHE A 659 -12.59 8.11 43.55
CA PHE A 659 -13.36 9.36 43.50
C PHE A 659 -14.88 9.11 43.49
N ILE A 660 -15.33 8.01 42.84
CA ILE A 660 -16.72 7.55 42.82
C ILE A 660 -17.23 7.09 44.19
N ARG A 661 -16.41 6.39 44.98
CA ARG A 661 -16.78 5.91 46.34
C ARG A 661 -17.02 7.09 47.30
N ASP A 662 -16.33 8.19 47.10
CA ASP A 662 -16.46 9.39 47.94
C ASP A 662 -17.64 10.29 47.52
N VAL A 663 -18.20 10.12 46.31
CA VAL A 663 -19.35 10.91 45.82
C VAL A 663 -20.66 10.13 45.70
N GLU A 664 -20.64 8.79 45.64
CA GLU A 664 -21.83 7.93 45.64
C GLU A 664 -21.90 7.07 46.90
N THR A 665 -22.59 7.57 47.93
CA THR A 665 -22.74 6.93 49.25
C THR A 665 -23.81 5.85 49.31
N ASN A 666 -24.41 5.42 48.19
CA ASN A 666 -25.40 4.35 48.24
C ASN A 666 -25.44 3.49 46.97
N ALA A 667 -24.92 2.27 47.15
CA ALA A 667 -24.94 1.11 46.26
C ALA A 667 -24.10 1.24 44.98
N SER A 668 -23.27 0.21 44.69
CA SER A 668 -23.13 -0.46 43.38
C SER A 668 -21.94 -1.45 43.32
N CYS A 669 -21.98 -2.59 44.03
CA CYS A 669 -21.18 -3.77 43.67
C CYS A 669 -22.03 -5.05 43.89
N PRO A 670 -22.11 -5.96 42.91
CA PRO A 670 -22.72 -7.27 43.13
C PRO A 670 -21.80 -8.18 43.95
N CYS A 671 -22.27 -8.66 45.11
CA CYS A 671 -21.53 -9.60 45.98
C CYS A 671 -21.66 -11.08 45.56
N MET A 672 -22.35 -11.37 44.44
CA MET A 672 -22.61 -12.75 43.99
C MET A 672 -22.43 -12.91 42.48
N GLU A 673 -21.85 -14.04 42.06
CA GLU A 673 -21.53 -14.40 40.67
C GLU A 673 -22.76 -14.33 39.73
N ASN A 674 -23.93 -14.71 40.23
CA ASN A 674 -25.18 -14.66 39.47
C ASN A 674 -25.57 -13.22 39.12
N GLN A 675 -25.24 -12.29 40.01
CA GLN A 675 -25.59 -10.87 39.91
C GLN A 675 -24.60 -10.15 38.97
N ALA A 676 -23.32 -10.57 38.96
CA ALA A 676 -22.33 -10.13 37.97
C ALA A 676 -22.63 -10.62 36.53
N LYS A 677 -23.21 -11.82 36.37
CA LYS A 677 -23.63 -12.34 35.05
C LYS A 677 -24.83 -11.59 34.44
N PHE A 678 -25.66 -10.96 35.27
CA PHE A 678 -26.80 -10.14 34.82
C PHE A 678 -26.44 -8.65 34.62
N ASP A 679 -25.31 -8.19 35.16
CA ASP A 679 -24.91 -6.77 35.17
C ASP A 679 -23.81 -6.45 34.14
N LEU A 680 -23.95 -6.96 32.91
CA LEU A 680 -23.06 -6.73 31.77
C LEU A 680 -22.99 -5.25 31.28
N GLY A 681 -23.79 -4.37 31.87
CA GLY A 681 -23.97 -2.97 31.43
C GLY A 681 -23.43 -1.90 32.37
N ARG A 682 -22.85 -2.26 33.53
CA ARG A 682 -22.62 -1.30 34.63
C ARG A 682 -21.17 -0.90 34.90
N PHE A 683 -20.22 -1.42 34.13
CA PHE A 683 -18.80 -1.03 34.19
C PHE A 683 -18.22 -0.66 32.83
N MET A 684 -18.50 0.56 32.38
CA MET A 684 -17.52 1.50 31.80
C MET A 684 -18.22 2.84 31.59
N PRO A 685 -17.58 3.99 31.85
CA PRO A 685 -18.07 5.25 31.31
C PRO A 685 -17.86 5.21 29.79
N HIS A 686 -18.90 4.81 29.06
CA HIS A 686 -18.88 4.93 27.60
C HIS A 686 -18.85 6.44 27.27
N PRO A 687 -17.92 6.91 26.40
CA PRO A 687 -17.89 8.29 25.91
C PRO A 687 -19.16 8.76 25.17
N ARG A 688 -20.21 7.93 25.07
CA ARG A 688 -21.48 8.20 24.40
C ARG A 688 -22.65 8.50 25.37
N CYS A 689 -22.43 8.45 26.68
CA CYS A 689 -23.48 8.68 27.69
C CYS A 689 -23.18 9.82 28.70
N SER A 690 -22.17 10.66 28.46
CA SER A 690 -21.94 11.85 29.29
C SER A 690 -22.73 13.05 28.76
N GLN A 691 -23.53 13.69 29.62
CA GLN A 691 -24.31 14.90 29.31
C GLN A 691 -23.47 16.19 29.20
N THR A 692 -22.14 16.12 29.38
CA THR A 692 -21.30 17.33 29.46
C THR A 692 -20.68 17.75 28.12
N PHE A 693 -20.79 16.93 27.06
CA PHE A 693 -20.33 17.30 25.72
C PHE A 693 -21.48 17.27 24.73
N ARG A 694 -22.16 18.41 24.58
CA ARG A 694 -23.10 18.66 23.48
C ARG A 694 -22.31 18.94 22.20
N ASP A 695 -22.35 18.02 21.24
CA ASP A 695 -22.86 18.31 19.90
C ASP A 695 -22.81 17.10 18.93
N ILE A 696 -23.98 16.83 18.32
CA ILE A 696 -24.23 16.17 17.02
C ILE A 696 -24.57 14.64 17.01
N THR A 697 -25.89 14.40 17.12
CA THR A 697 -26.82 13.55 16.34
C THR A 697 -26.45 12.12 15.91
N CYS A 698 -26.98 11.13 16.64
CA CYS A 698 -27.22 9.76 16.17
C CYS A 698 -28.53 9.66 15.34
N THR A 699 -28.51 8.96 14.20
CA THR A 699 -29.63 8.87 13.23
C THR A 699 -30.20 7.46 13.00
N SER A 700 -29.97 6.47 13.86
CA SER A 700 -30.60 5.16 13.62
C SER A 700 -30.93 4.37 14.88
N MET A 701 -32.24 4.38 15.17
CA MET A 701 -33.05 3.31 15.75
C MET A 701 -33.03 3.16 17.28
N ILE A 702 -33.97 3.90 17.89
CA ILE A 702 -34.65 3.63 19.15
C ILE A 702 -35.49 2.37 18.98
N GLY A 703 -35.23 1.33 19.77
CA GLY A 703 -36.12 0.16 19.84
C GLY A 703 -35.42 -1.17 20.10
N ALA A 704 -35.00 -1.40 21.34
CA ALA A 704 -35.07 -2.74 21.94
C ALA A 704 -35.55 -2.55 23.37
N LYS A 705 -36.78 -3.02 23.64
CA LYS A 705 -37.33 -3.17 24.99
C LYS A 705 -36.45 -4.14 25.78
N ASN A 706 -36.12 -3.77 27.01
CA ASN A 706 -36.23 -4.71 28.13
C ASN A 706 -37.58 -4.46 28.80
#